data_AF-A0A7V3UZG8-F1
#
_entry.id   AF-A0A7V3UZG8-F1
#
_cell.length_a   1.000
_cell.length_b   1.000
_cell.length_c   1.000
_cell.angle_alpha   90.00
_cell.angle_beta   90.00
_cell.angle_gamma   90.00
#
_symmetry.space_group_name_H-M   'P 1'
#
loop_
_entity.id
_entity.type
_entity.pdbx_description
1 polymer ?
#
loop_
_entity_poly.entity_id
_entity_poly.type
_entity_poly.pdbx_seq_one_letter_code
_entity_poly.pdbx_strand_id
1 'polypeptide(L)'
;MKKVVIVSVIFFGFNFGSPKSPVNGLDSLTRVTLEQGLKIQGMSEQELGFFKLWAVDSFFRLRVVESLLAHPLAVLPYVEEEAVKVKNRFDKPVGLLFSLYRQVDVKVGKVDSVRLWKEIQAEARVNPEIKSELTPEMAEGLHLILAGFEVGKRYLKMAISRIPERELNILLGEAPGFWKDEDDTLEKGFSGWLHREFGRGYDTTQQVKAETLLAYARKIDRKALALSGLAVVMAVDRATAILRTRLTAVEGKMTVEGVKGEVVYYQETEWGKVIVGGKGDNVYEGEAAVIIEPGGNDVYCNRAGGAVGVLDKPFSVVLDLNGNDRYQSSKIFAQGSAVFGCGVLFDLQGDDIYQSKHYAQGSAIFGTGVLWDGDGNDIYDAGFFAQGAGHYGTGLLIDKKGNDTYRSLCYCQGFAGTWGYGLLAEGWGNDLYYAGGKYKHEPLLPREYRSFAQGYAIGVRPDAGGGIGFLADFQGNDFYNAEVYAQGTSYWYSLGMLYDEEGFDHYTAAQYSQGAGIHLSVGALVDEEGNDSYFSRLGPSQGEGHDLSVGVLVDRKGDDGYYASGGQGIGLTNSVGLFIDQDGNDWYMASESLICQGSSNWARGFGGIGVFLDLAGKDWYPGRNVAGDQNRWTKGTYGSGLDLPRPATVIDWEPDVDTSEASIDSVITVPVESVFKTASIWAVGNARKKVLRARKELIRLGKKAVEYVYEKKLDTKDGLESEAITALMKALPDTAKPFLFKGLRDERYLARNNSAYWLGEMGRSALDAVDSIILALKEKRITPRRAVYALGSIGDSTVVPKILYLLKDTFEVSRIVTAEACGKLKNPVAVEDLILSLNDRFFTVRSAAEAALVAIGEPSVDPLLRSLVSLKPPALGHSIRALGQIAAKLDSTVGEPVKVKCRNQLSRYLAHPEPFVRLCTVEALGKMMNNETRAMLTAGQAHETDLFVLNAYRYALKFSGQ
;
A
#
# COMPACT_ATOMS: atom_id res chain seq x y z
N MET A 1 -32.80 -45.70 55.23
CA MET A 1 -33.15 -46.66 54.15
C MET A 1 -34.11 -45.96 53.21
N LYS A 2 -34.18 -46.20 51.90
CA LYS A 2 -33.47 -47.17 51.04
C LYS A 2 -32.61 -46.45 49.99
N LYS A 3 -31.70 -47.18 49.32
CA LYS A 3 -31.02 -46.72 48.10
C LYS A 3 -31.94 -46.92 46.89
N VAL A 4 -31.77 -46.10 45.85
CA VAL A 4 -32.01 -46.47 44.45
C VAL A 4 -30.66 -46.30 43.73
N VAL A 5 -30.35 -47.17 42.77
CA VAL A 5 -29.06 -47.19 42.07
C VAL A 5 -29.21 -46.48 40.73
N ILE A 6 -28.31 -45.53 40.45
CA ILE A 6 -28.09 -44.98 39.11
C ILE A 6 -26.86 -45.70 38.54
N VAL A 7 -26.95 -46.16 37.29
CA VAL A 7 -25.87 -46.87 36.60
C VAL A 7 -24.94 -45.85 35.94
N SER A 8 -23.66 -45.87 36.32
CA SER A 8 -22.64 -45.03 35.68
C SER A 8 -22.30 -45.55 34.28
N VAL A 9 -22.68 -44.80 33.25
CA VAL A 9 -22.08 -44.95 31.91
C VAL A 9 -20.88 -44.01 31.82
N ILE A 10 -19.70 -44.56 31.58
CA ILE A 10 -18.45 -43.79 31.49
C ILE A 10 -18.35 -43.20 30.08
N PHE A 11 -18.68 -41.92 29.93
CA PHE A 11 -18.19 -41.12 28.81
C PHE A 11 -16.81 -40.56 29.16
N PHE A 12 -15.83 -40.82 28.30
CA PHE A 12 -14.55 -40.09 28.33
C PHE A 12 -14.82 -38.66 27.87
N GLY A 13 -14.64 -37.69 28.76
CA GLY A 13 -14.81 -36.28 28.43
C GLY A 13 -13.68 -35.80 27.52
N PHE A 14 -13.98 -35.55 26.25
CA PHE A 14 -13.17 -34.65 25.44
C PHE A 14 -13.32 -33.26 26.02
N ASN A 15 -12.23 -32.74 26.57
CA ASN A 15 -12.19 -31.43 27.20
C ASN A 15 -12.12 -30.35 26.10
N PHE A 16 -13.28 -29.90 25.62
CA PHE A 16 -13.40 -28.73 24.74
C PHE A 16 -12.97 -27.48 25.51
N GLY A 17 -11.66 -27.24 25.51
CA GLY A 17 -11.12 -25.96 25.95
C GLY A 17 -11.67 -24.85 25.06
N SER A 18 -12.04 -23.74 25.68
CA SER A 18 -12.39 -22.49 24.98
C SER A 18 -11.37 -22.18 23.88
N PRO A 19 -11.80 -21.70 22.69
CA PRO A 19 -10.87 -21.29 21.65
C PRO A 19 -9.85 -20.31 22.23
N LYS A 20 -8.57 -20.59 22.00
CA LYS A 20 -7.51 -19.65 22.34
C LYS A 20 -7.58 -18.51 21.34
N SER A 21 -7.49 -17.27 21.82
CA SER A 21 -7.36 -16.09 20.96
C SER A 21 -6.29 -16.33 19.89
N PRO A 22 -6.54 -15.95 18.62
CA PRO A 22 -5.67 -16.30 17.50
C PRO A 22 -4.24 -15.80 17.70
N VAL A 23 -3.26 -16.63 17.34
CA VAL A 23 -1.84 -16.31 17.51
C VAL A 23 -1.34 -15.67 16.23
N ASN A 24 -1.45 -14.33 16.20
CA ASN A 24 -1.21 -13.45 15.04
C ASN A 24 -2.41 -13.36 14.06
N GLY A 25 -3.64 -13.20 14.56
CA GLY A 25 -4.87 -12.94 13.78
C GLY A 25 -5.44 -14.16 13.05
N LEU A 26 -4.55 -14.95 12.44
CA LEU A 26 -4.88 -16.25 11.88
C LEU A 26 -5.21 -17.26 12.99
N ASP A 27 -6.31 -17.97 12.84
CA ASP A 27 -6.67 -19.11 13.68
C ASP A 27 -5.84 -20.37 13.34
N SER A 28 -6.12 -21.47 14.04
CA SER A 28 -5.37 -22.72 13.89
C SER A 28 -5.58 -23.48 12.58
N LEU A 29 -6.76 -23.40 11.96
CA LEU A 29 -7.03 -24.01 10.65
C LEU A 29 -6.33 -23.21 9.56
N THR A 30 -6.61 -21.91 9.46
CA THR A 30 -6.01 -21.00 8.47
C THR A 30 -4.49 -21.11 8.45
N ARG A 31 -3.86 -21.05 9.63
CA ARG A 31 -2.41 -21.17 9.74
C ARG A 31 -1.89 -22.53 9.28
N VAL A 32 -2.59 -23.62 9.60
CA VAL A 32 -2.20 -24.97 9.16
C VAL A 32 -2.35 -25.14 7.65
N THR A 33 -3.40 -24.55 7.04
CA THR A 33 -3.62 -24.57 5.59
C THR A 33 -2.58 -23.71 4.85
N LEU A 34 -2.27 -22.50 5.37
CA LEU A 34 -1.16 -21.65 4.91
C LEU A 34 0.19 -22.38 4.99
N GLU A 35 0.50 -23.00 6.13
CA GLU A 35 1.72 -23.79 6.29
C GLU A 35 1.80 -24.94 5.27
N GLN A 36 0.67 -25.55 4.89
CA GLN A 36 0.64 -26.60 3.85
C GLN A 36 0.93 -26.01 2.46
N GLY A 37 0.32 -24.87 2.09
CA GLY A 37 0.59 -24.16 0.83
C GLY A 37 2.05 -23.72 0.68
N LEU A 38 2.69 -23.25 1.75
CA LEU A 38 4.11 -22.89 1.74
C LEU A 38 5.02 -24.12 1.69
N LYS A 39 4.72 -25.18 2.45
CA LYS A 39 5.53 -26.42 2.48
C LYS A 39 5.53 -27.14 1.14
N ILE A 40 4.40 -27.18 0.42
CA ILE A 40 4.36 -27.81 -0.91
C ILE A 40 5.19 -27.04 -1.95
N GLN A 41 5.50 -25.76 -1.71
CA GLN A 41 6.44 -24.98 -2.52
C GLN A 41 7.91 -25.09 -2.07
N GLY A 42 8.19 -25.85 -1.01
CA GLY A 42 9.52 -25.93 -0.42
C GLY A 42 9.92 -24.66 0.33
N MET A 43 8.95 -23.99 0.97
CA MET A 43 9.12 -22.75 1.73
C MET A 43 8.57 -22.86 3.16
N SER A 44 8.89 -21.88 4.00
CA SER A 44 8.28 -21.68 5.32
C SER A 44 7.74 -20.24 5.48
N GLU A 45 6.93 -20.01 6.51
CA GLU A 45 6.35 -18.68 6.83
C GLU A 45 7.38 -17.54 6.80
N GLN A 46 8.61 -17.80 7.27
CA GLN A 46 9.66 -16.79 7.35
C GLN A 46 10.16 -16.32 5.97
N GLU A 47 9.98 -17.14 4.92
CA GLU A 47 10.46 -16.81 3.57
C GLU A 47 9.56 -15.80 2.85
N LEU A 48 8.32 -15.61 3.29
CA LEU A 48 7.49 -14.45 2.94
C LEU A 48 8.21 -13.13 3.28
N GLY A 49 9.08 -13.12 4.29
CA GLY A 49 9.88 -12.00 4.76
C GLY A 49 11.13 -11.64 3.93
N PHE A 50 11.27 -12.16 2.71
CA PHE A 50 12.39 -11.84 1.80
C PHE A 50 12.57 -10.32 1.56
N PHE A 51 13.76 -9.91 1.13
CA PHE A 51 14.19 -8.51 1.15
C PHE A 51 13.40 -7.59 0.18
N LYS A 52 12.59 -6.69 0.75
CA LYS A 52 11.76 -5.69 0.04
C LYS A 52 12.25 -4.23 0.18
N LEU A 53 13.34 -3.96 0.90
CA LEU A 53 13.78 -2.57 1.18
C LEU A 53 14.76 -2.01 0.11
N TRP A 54 14.32 -1.92 -1.16
CA TRP A 54 15.25 -1.59 -2.25
C TRP A 54 15.79 -0.15 -2.29
N ALA A 55 15.02 0.84 -1.83
CA ALA A 55 15.55 2.19 -1.62
C ALA A 55 16.38 2.19 -0.33
N VAL A 56 17.69 2.47 -0.42
CA VAL A 56 18.58 2.31 0.75
C VAL A 56 18.44 3.48 1.73
N ASP A 57 18.31 4.70 1.21
CA ASP A 57 18.26 5.94 1.98
C ASP A 57 16.89 6.62 1.84
N SER A 58 16.02 6.46 2.84
CA SER A 58 14.82 7.31 2.96
C SER A 58 14.55 7.64 4.43
N PHE A 59 14.71 8.92 4.78
CA PHE A 59 14.46 9.45 6.13
C PHE A 59 12.98 9.40 6.54
N PHE A 60 12.09 9.10 5.59
CA PHE A 60 10.65 9.25 5.74
C PHE A 60 9.89 7.93 5.96
N ARG A 61 10.53 6.77 5.79
CA ARG A 61 9.85 5.48 6.02
C ARG A 61 9.45 5.34 7.49
N LEU A 62 8.26 4.80 7.70
CA LEU A 62 7.74 4.43 9.01
C LEU A 62 8.21 3.02 9.37
N ARG A 63 8.62 2.83 10.61
CA ARG A 63 9.14 1.53 11.09
C ARG A 63 8.09 0.40 11.04
N VAL A 64 6.81 0.73 11.14
CA VAL A 64 5.73 -0.25 10.95
C VAL A 64 5.70 -0.79 9.52
N VAL A 65 5.83 0.07 8.50
CA VAL A 65 5.87 -0.36 7.09
C VAL A 65 7.11 -1.23 6.82
N GLU A 66 8.28 -0.86 7.37
CA GLU A 66 9.48 -1.71 7.27
C GLU A 66 9.29 -3.08 7.94
N SER A 67 8.59 -3.12 9.09
CA SER A 67 8.28 -4.35 9.82
C SER A 67 7.30 -5.25 9.07
N LEU A 68 6.21 -4.69 8.52
CA LEU A 68 5.18 -5.45 7.81
C LEU A 68 5.69 -6.00 6.47
N LEU A 69 6.53 -5.24 5.73
CA LEU A 69 7.22 -5.75 4.54
C LEU A 69 8.17 -6.92 4.86
N ALA A 70 8.77 -6.94 6.05
CA ALA A 70 9.63 -8.03 6.54
C ALA A 70 8.84 -9.19 7.15
N HIS A 71 7.59 -8.96 7.58
CA HIS A 71 6.73 -9.93 8.25
C HIS A 71 5.28 -9.86 7.71
N PRO A 72 5.00 -10.38 6.49
CA PRO A 72 3.68 -10.24 5.85
C PRO A 72 2.52 -10.81 6.67
N LEU A 73 2.75 -11.87 7.45
CA LEU A 73 1.73 -12.47 8.33
C LEU A 73 1.46 -11.66 9.62
N ALA A 74 2.14 -10.51 9.79
CA ALA A 74 1.83 -9.54 10.84
C ALA A 74 0.91 -8.41 10.35
N VAL A 75 0.48 -8.43 9.08
CA VAL A 75 -0.41 -7.40 8.50
C VAL A 75 -1.81 -7.53 9.08
N LEU A 76 -2.47 -8.69 8.92
CA LEU A 76 -3.80 -8.97 9.47
C LEU A 76 -3.91 -8.59 10.97
N PRO A 77 -3.09 -9.13 11.89
CA PRO A 77 -3.19 -8.78 13.31
C PRO A 77 -2.80 -7.34 13.64
N TYR A 78 -2.15 -6.61 12.71
CA TYR A 78 -1.95 -5.17 12.88
C TYR A 78 -3.22 -4.40 12.50
N VAL A 79 -3.91 -4.77 11.41
CA VAL A 79 -5.21 -4.17 11.04
C VAL A 79 -6.23 -4.43 12.16
N GLU A 80 -6.41 -5.70 12.57
CA GLU A 80 -7.26 -6.09 13.71
C GLU A 80 -6.93 -5.26 14.97
N GLU A 81 -5.64 -5.15 15.36
CA GLU A 81 -5.26 -4.41 16.56
C GLU A 81 -5.48 -2.89 16.39
N GLU A 82 -5.42 -2.31 15.18
CA GLU A 82 -5.79 -0.89 14.95
C GLU A 82 -7.31 -0.69 14.92
N ALA A 83 -8.08 -1.57 14.27
CA ALA A 83 -9.55 -1.56 14.25
C ALA A 83 -10.13 -1.63 15.66
N VAL A 84 -9.73 -2.64 16.44
CA VAL A 84 -10.08 -2.79 17.86
C VAL A 84 -9.60 -1.60 18.69
N LYS A 85 -8.51 -0.91 18.29
CA LYS A 85 -8.08 0.34 18.94
C LYS A 85 -9.02 1.52 18.62
N VAL A 86 -9.56 1.63 17.41
CA VAL A 86 -10.55 2.63 17.00
C VAL A 86 -11.87 2.36 17.72
N LYS A 87 -12.48 1.17 17.57
CA LYS A 87 -13.78 0.81 18.17
C LYS A 87 -13.83 1.05 19.68
N ASN A 88 -12.77 0.70 20.41
CA ASN A 88 -12.65 0.96 21.86
C ASN A 88 -12.47 2.45 22.26
N ARG A 89 -12.39 3.37 21.30
CA ARG A 89 -12.06 4.80 21.49
C ARG A 89 -13.01 5.81 20.81
N PHE A 90 -14.17 5.39 20.30
CA PHE A 90 -15.27 6.27 19.81
C PHE A 90 -15.86 7.28 20.80
N ASP A 91 -15.39 7.31 22.06
CA ASP A 91 -15.72 8.34 23.06
C ASP A 91 -14.46 8.95 23.69
N LYS A 92 -13.30 8.83 23.00
CA LYS A 92 -11.97 9.07 23.59
C LYS A 92 -11.02 9.72 22.57
N PRO A 93 -11.36 10.88 21.97
CA PRO A 93 -10.59 11.52 20.88
C PRO A 93 -9.11 11.69 21.23
N VAL A 94 -8.81 12.17 22.45
CA VAL A 94 -7.45 12.29 22.99
C VAL A 94 -6.69 10.96 22.99
N GLY A 95 -7.38 9.87 23.38
CA GLY A 95 -6.80 8.54 23.47
C GLY A 95 -6.58 7.88 22.10
N LEU A 96 -7.44 8.20 21.13
CA LEU A 96 -7.32 7.75 19.74
C LEU A 96 -6.16 8.47 19.07
N LEU A 97 -6.18 9.81 19.05
CA LEU A 97 -5.15 10.67 18.47
C LEU A 97 -3.74 10.38 19.02
N PHE A 98 -3.63 10.11 20.32
CA PHE A 98 -2.36 9.69 20.94
C PHE A 98 -1.82 8.34 20.41
N SER A 99 -2.70 7.45 19.95
CA SER A 99 -2.35 6.19 19.29
C SER A 99 -1.80 6.47 17.89
N LEU A 100 -2.55 7.21 17.07
CA LEU A 100 -2.23 7.47 15.65
C LEU A 100 -0.84 8.10 15.49
N TYR A 101 -0.52 9.10 16.32
CA TYR A 101 0.81 9.74 16.33
C TYR A 101 1.97 8.76 16.54
N ARG A 102 1.77 7.70 17.34
CA ARG A 102 2.83 6.72 17.63
C ARG A 102 3.07 5.78 16.45
N GLN A 103 2.05 5.49 15.64
CA GLN A 103 2.19 4.66 14.44
C GLN A 103 3.00 5.38 13.35
N VAL A 104 2.80 6.70 13.19
CA VAL A 104 3.66 7.54 12.35
C VAL A 104 4.98 7.96 13.02
N ASP A 105 5.49 7.14 13.95
CA ASP A 105 6.80 7.27 14.61
C ASP A 105 7.02 8.52 15.51
N VAL A 106 5.97 9.24 15.90
CA VAL A 106 6.10 10.39 16.80
C VAL A 106 6.23 9.93 18.27
N LYS A 107 7.27 10.42 18.94
CA LYS A 107 7.68 9.97 20.29
C LYS A 107 6.91 10.63 21.44
N VAL A 108 5.58 10.57 21.38
CA VAL A 108 4.69 10.95 22.50
C VAL A 108 4.51 9.81 23.49
N GLY A 109 4.50 10.12 24.79
CA GLY A 109 4.31 9.15 25.88
C GLY A 109 3.26 9.61 26.90
N LYS A 110 2.76 8.70 27.76
CA LYS A 110 1.79 9.05 28.82
C LYS A 110 2.26 10.21 29.72
N VAL A 111 3.57 10.33 29.93
CA VAL A 111 4.20 11.43 30.69
C VAL A 111 4.00 12.79 30.00
N ASP A 112 4.01 12.83 28.67
CA ASP A 112 3.71 14.07 27.94
C ASP A 112 2.24 14.46 28.11
N SER A 113 1.29 13.53 27.96
CA SER A 113 -0.15 13.80 28.18
C SER A 113 -0.44 14.31 29.60
N VAL A 114 0.16 13.70 30.62
CA VAL A 114 0.03 14.15 32.02
C VAL A 114 0.69 15.51 32.26
N ARG A 115 1.78 15.84 31.55
CA ARG A 115 2.39 17.16 31.60
C ARG A 115 1.52 18.21 30.90
N LEU A 116 1.02 17.89 29.71
CA LEU A 116 0.18 18.74 28.88
C LEU A 116 -1.12 19.12 29.61
N TRP A 117 -1.78 18.15 30.25
CA TRP A 117 -2.95 18.42 31.07
C TRP A 117 -2.65 19.36 32.25
N LYS A 118 -1.50 19.20 32.92
CA LYS A 118 -1.08 20.12 33.99
C LYS A 118 -0.75 21.53 33.48
N GLU A 119 -0.21 21.64 32.27
CA GLU A 119 0.03 22.93 31.60
C GLU A 119 -1.30 23.63 31.28
N ILE A 120 -2.30 22.92 30.72
CA ILE A 120 -3.66 23.43 30.47
C ILE A 120 -4.35 23.85 31.79
N GLN A 121 -4.30 22.99 32.82
CA GLN A 121 -4.88 23.28 34.14
C GLN A 121 -4.20 24.44 34.88
N ALA A 122 -2.94 24.75 34.57
CA ALA A 122 -2.27 25.92 35.13
C ALA A 122 -2.73 27.19 34.41
N GLU A 123 -2.79 27.16 33.07
CA GLU A 123 -3.21 28.30 32.25
C GLU A 123 -4.67 28.70 32.51
N ALA A 124 -5.59 27.72 32.56
CA ALA A 124 -7.02 27.94 32.82
C ALA A 124 -7.34 28.52 34.21
N ARG A 125 -6.36 28.58 35.12
CA ARG A 125 -6.48 29.24 36.44
C ARG A 125 -5.95 30.67 36.46
N VAL A 126 -5.20 31.06 35.43
CA VAL A 126 -4.44 32.32 35.39
C VAL A 126 -4.98 33.25 34.31
N ASN A 127 -5.51 32.73 33.20
CA ASN A 127 -6.17 33.53 32.16
C ASN A 127 -7.52 34.08 32.68
N PRO A 128 -7.68 35.42 32.82
CA PRO A 128 -8.90 36.06 33.31
C PRO A 128 -9.66 36.80 32.20
N GLU A 129 -9.46 36.43 30.92
CA GLU A 129 -9.94 37.22 29.77
C GLU A 129 -11.46 37.13 29.56
N ILE A 130 -12.10 36.05 30.03
CA ILE A 130 -13.55 35.85 29.91
C ILE A 130 -14.29 36.69 30.95
N LYS A 131 -15.33 37.42 30.52
CA LYS A 131 -16.18 38.21 31.42
C LYS A 131 -17.26 37.36 32.08
N SER A 132 -17.63 37.72 33.31
CA SER A 132 -18.55 36.97 34.17
C SER A 132 -20.03 37.08 33.80
N GLU A 133 -20.34 37.04 32.50
CA GLU A 133 -21.70 37.12 31.94
C GLU A 133 -22.18 35.74 31.44
N LEU A 134 -21.27 34.76 31.29
CA LEU A 134 -21.58 33.35 31.02
C LEU A 134 -21.98 32.57 32.28
N THR A 135 -22.67 31.44 32.08
CA THR A 135 -22.86 30.43 33.14
C THR A 135 -21.50 29.86 33.61
N PRO A 136 -21.38 29.38 34.86
CA PRO A 136 -20.12 28.83 35.38
C PRO A 136 -19.55 27.70 34.51
N GLU A 137 -20.43 26.87 33.94
CA GLU A 137 -20.07 25.74 33.07
C GLU A 137 -19.56 26.19 31.71
N MET A 138 -20.18 27.20 31.10
CA MET A 138 -19.71 27.78 29.83
C MET A 138 -18.40 28.52 30.01
N ALA A 139 -18.25 29.27 31.11
CA ALA A 139 -16.98 29.88 31.48
C ALA A 139 -15.88 28.81 31.68
N GLU A 140 -16.15 27.73 32.43
CA GLU A 140 -15.18 26.64 32.66
C GLU A 140 -14.76 25.97 31.33
N GLY A 141 -15.73 25.64 30.45
CA GLY A 141 -15.46 25.06 29.13
C GLY A 141 -14.62 25.97 28.23
N LEU A 142 -15.00 27.25 28.12
CA LEU A 142 -14.30 28.21 27.27
C LEU A 142 -12.90 28.59 27.83
N HIS A 143 -12.74 28.72 29.15
CA HIS A 143 -11.42 28.89 29.79
C HIS A 143 -10.48 27.73 29.46
N LEU A 144 -10.99 26.49 29.43
CA LEU A 144 -10.21 25.31 29.05
C LEU A 144 -9.79 25.37 27.58
N ILE A 145 -10.68 25.71 26.65
CA ILE A 145 -10.36 25.82 25.22
C ILE A 145 -9.26 26.86 24.96
N LEU A 146 -9.39 28.06 25.54
CA LEU A 146 -8.38 29.13 25.40
C LEU A 146 -7.05 28.78 26.08
N ALA A 147 -7.08 28.05 27.21
CA ALA A 147 -5.88 27.46 27.81
C ALA A 147 -5.22 26.40 26.91
N GLY A 148 -6.01 25.58 26.23
CA GLY A 148 -5.54 24.62 25.22
C GLY A 148 -4.86 25.32 24.05
N PHE A 149 -5.39 26.46 23.59
CA PHE A 149 -4.78 27.28 22.55
C PHE A 149 -3.43 27.86 22.99
N GLU A 150 -3.32 28.43 24.20
CA GLU A 150 -2.04 28.95 24.71
C GLU A 150 -0.96 27.87 24.84
N VAL A 151 -1.32 26.72 25.42
CA VAL A 151 -0.43 25.55 25.50
C VAL A 151 -0.03 25.10 24.09
N GLY A 152 -0.99 25.00 23.17
CA GLY A 152 -0.75 24.66 21.77
C GLY A 152 0.24 25.60 21.10
N LYS A 153 0.04 26.92 21.19
CA LYS A 153 0.91 27.98 20.63
C LYS A 153 2.35 27.90 21.11
N ARG A 154 2.60 27.45 22.35
CA ARG A 154 3.96 27.15 22.83
C ARG A 154 4.58 25.97 22.07
N TYR A 155 3.88 24.86 21.94
CA TYR A 155 4.38 23.69 21.20
C TYR A 155 4.46 23.91 19.69
N LEU A 156 3.54 24.67 19.06
CA LEU A 156 3.62 25.03 17.65
C LEU A 156 4.85 25.90 17.35
N LYS A 157 5.14 26.90 18.21
CA LYS A 157 6.39 27.70 18.12
C LYS A 157 7.63 26.81 18.23
N MET A 158 7.61 25.79 19.10
CA MET A 158 8.69 24.79 19.16
C MET A 158 8.78 23.93 17.89
N ALA A 159 7.65 23.51 17.32
CA ALA A 159 7.59 22.68 16.12
C ALA A 159 8.26 23.32 14.91
N ILE A 160 8.03 24.62 14.70
CA ILE A 160 8.59 25.40 13.58
C ILE A 160 9.95 26.06 13.88
N SER A 161 10.43 26.01 15.14
CA SER A 161 11.61 26.76 15.60
C SER A 161 12.93 26.53 14.83
N ARG A 162 13.04 25.43 14.08
CA ARG A 162 14.23 25.08 13.27
C ARG A 162 14.08 25.42 11.79
N ILE A 163 12.95 26.00 11.39
CA ILE A 163 12.59 26.34 10.02
C ILE A 163 12.82 27.85 9.82
N PRO A 164 13.76 28.28 8.96
CA PRO A 164 13.88 29.69 8.59
C PRO A 164 12.56 30.22 8.01
N GLU A 165 12.20 31.46 8.34
CA GLU A 165 10.93 32.09 7.93
C GLU A 165 10.64 31.95 6.43
N ARG A 166 11.66 32.14 5.57
CA ARG A 166 11.55 31.96 4.12
C ARG A 166 11.15 30.53 3.72
N GLU A 167 11.68 29.51 4.39
CA GLU A 167 11.37 28.10 4.11
C GLU A 167 9.97 27.73 4.61
N LEU A 168 9.59 28.23 5.79
CA LEU A 168 8.24 28.07 6.32
C LEU A 168 7.19 28.75 5.42
N ASN A 169 7.50 29.95 4.92
CA ASN A 169 6.65 30.66 3.97
C ASN A 169 6.47 29.89 2.64
N ILE A 170 7.50 29.18 2.17
CA ILE A 170 7.42 28.28 1.02
C ILE A 170 6.56 27.04 1.33
N LEU A 171 6.78 26.39 2.48
CA LEU A 171 5.96 25.24 2.90
C LEU A 171 4.47 25.58 2.99
N LEU A 172 4.12 26.73 3.55
CA LEU A 172 2.74 27.23 3.66
C LEU A 172 2.14 27.56 2.30
N GLY A 173 2.94 28.07 1.36
CA GLY A 173 2.49 28.42 0.02
C GLY A 173 2.24 27.20 -0.85
N GLU A 174 3.08 26.17 -0.78
CA GLU A 174 2.88 24.94 -1.54
C GLU A 174 1.96 23.92 -0.86
N ALA A 175 1.67 24.03 0.44
CA ALA A 175 0.82 23.06 1.16
C ALA A 175 -0.55 22.80 0.50
N PRO A 176 -1.33 23.82 0.05
CA PRO A 176 -2.58 23.59 -0.69
C PRO A 176 -2.35 23.04 -2.12
N GLY A 177 -1.11 23.02 -2.60
CA GLY A 177 -0.71 22.59 -3.94
C GLY A 177 0.07 21.27 -3.97
N PHE A 178 0.21 20.56 -2.85
CA PHE A 178 0.91 19.27 -2.79
C PHE A 178 0.20 18.14 -3.55
N TRP A 179 -1.13 18.21 -3.66
CA TRP A 179 -1.99 17.17 -4.25
C TRP A 179 -2.88 17.69 -5.40
N LYS A 180 -2.58 18.88 -5.93
CA LYS A 180 -3.24 19.45 -7.11
C LYS A 180 -2.99 18.58 -8.34
N ASP A 181 -3.92 18.56 -9.29
CA ASP A 181 -3.64 18.03 -10.63
C ASP A 181 -2.90 19.08 -11.48
N GLU A 182 -1.87 18.69 -12.26
CA GLU A 182 -1.17 19.63 -13.14
C GLU A 182 -1.94 19.93 -14.44
N ASP A 183 -2.84 19.03 -14.86
CA ASP A 183 -3.63 19.19 -16.09
C ASP A 183 -5.00 19.87 -15.84
N ASP A 184 -5.46 20.01 -14.59
CA ASP A 184 -6.68 20.76 -14.29
C ASP A 184 -6.48 22.27 -14.45
N THR A 185 -6.96 22.80 -15.57
CA THR A 185 -6.86 24.21 -15.91
C THR A 185 -7.68 25.16 -15.00
N LEU A 186 -8.63 24.65 -14.21
CA LEU A 186 -9.41 25.42 -13.24
C LEU A 186 -8.67 25.55 -11.90
N GLU A 187 -7.73 24.65 -11.60
CA GLU A 187 -6.99 24.59 -10.33
C GLU A 187 -5.68 25.39 -10.30
N LYS A 188 -5.50 26.25 -11.32
CA LYS A 188 -4.38 27.19 -11.48
C LYS A 188 -4.37 28.30 -10.42
N GLY A 189 -4.10 27.93 -9.17
CA GLY A 189 -4.01 28.84 -8.05
C GLY A 189 -3.64 28.24 -6.69
N PHE A 190 -3.64 26.91 -6.53
CA PHE A 190 -3.39 26.30 -5.21
C PHE A 190 -2.07 26.68 -4.55
N SER A 191 -0.96 26.66 -5.31
CA SER A 191 0.30 27.25 -4.86
C SER A 191 0.10 28.74 -4.56
N GLY A 192 0.41 29.15 -3.33
CA GLY A 192 0.18 30.50 -2.82
C GLY A 192 -1.29 30.88 -2.61
N TRP A 193 -2.24 29.94 -2.56
CA TRP A 193 -3.67 30.25 -2.35
C TRP A 193 -3.88 31.05 -1.06
N LEU A 194 -3.50 30.47 0.08
CA LEU A 194 -3.68 31.10 1.39
C LEU A 194 -2.95 32.44 1.48
N HIS A 195 -1.75 32.55 0.88
CA HIS A 195 -1.03 33.82 0.78
C HIS A 195 -1.88 34.90 0.12
N ARG A 196 -2.47 34.64 -1.05
CA ARG A 196 -3.31 35.63 -1.74
C ARG A 196 -4.58 35.96 -0.97
N GLU A 197 -5.20 34.98 -0.30
CA GLU A 197 -6.38 35.18 0.56
C GLU A 197 -6.06 36.12 1.73
N PHE A 198 -4.93 35.94 2.40
CA PHE A 198 -4.43 36.80 3.48
C PHE A 198 -3.61 38.01 3.00
N GLY A 199 -3.74 38.42 1.72
CA GLY A 199 -3.08 39.61 1.16
C GLY A 199 -1.55 39.58 1.09
N ARG A 200 -0.93 38.41 1.30
CA ARG A 200 0.53 38.19 1.29
C ARG A 200 1.03 37.88 -0.12
N GLY A 201 2.19 38.43 -0.48
CA GLY A 201 2.85 38.12 -1.76
C GLY A 201 3.43 36.71 -1.79
N TYR A 202 3.21 35.99 -2.91
CA TYR A 202 3.84 34.69 -3.19
C TYR A 202 4.13 34.57 -4.69
N ASP A 203 5.37 34.21 -5.05
CA ASP A 203 5.80 34.07 -6.44
C ASP A 203 5.54 32.65 -6.97
N THR A 204 4.40 32.47 -7.64
CA THR A 204 4.01 31.21 -8.27
C THR A 204 4.70 30.93 -9.60
N THR A 205 5.56 31.82 -10.10
CA THR A 205 6.30 31.61 -11.36
C THR A 205 7.50 30.67 -11.19
N GLN A 206 7.99 30.51 -9.95
CA GLN A 206 9.09 29.62 -9.61
C GLN A 206 8.55 28.27 -9.09
N GLN A 207 8.64 27.21 -9.90
CA GLN A 207 8.27 25.86 -9.44
C GLN A 207 9.20 25.38 -8.32
N VAL A 208 8.65 25.21 -7.11
CA VAL A 208 9.33 24.59 -5.98
C VAL A 208 9.39 23.09 -6.20
N LYS A 209 10.58 22.48 -6.04
CA LYS A 209 10.75 21.03 -6.25
C LYS A 209 10.37 20.21 -5.02
N ALA A 210 9.89 19.00 -5.24
CA ALA A 210 9.52 18.06 -4.18
C ALA A 210 10.68 17.79 -3.20
N GLU A 211 11.92 17.65 -3.66
CA GLU A 211 13.08 17.42 -2.77
C GLU A 211 13.39 18.64 -1.89
N THR A 212 13.02 19.85 -2.34
CA THR A 212 13.14 21.10 -1.54
C THR A 212 12.09 21.14 -0.44
N LEU A 213 10.84 20.82 -0.76
CA LEU A 213 9.75 20.71 0.23
C LEU A 213 10.05 19.63 1.27
N LEU A 214 10.55 18.46 0.83
CA LEU A 214 11.04 17.39 1.72
C LEU A 214 12.19 17.87 2.61
N ALA A 215 13.16 18.63 2.08
CA ALA A 215 14.26 19.17 2.87
C ALA A 215 13.82 20.17 3.95
N TYR A 216 12.74 20.93 3.70
CA TYR A 216 12.16 21.86 4.68
C TYR A 216 11.29 21.11 5.71
N ALA A 217 10.44 20.18 5.27
CA ALA A 217 9.57 19.37 6.13
C ALA A 217 10.38 18.59 7.20
N ARG A 218 11.59 18.12 6.87
CA ARG A 218 12.50 17.43 7.81
C ARG A 218 12.97 18.28 8.99
N LYS A 219 12.78 19.60 8.96
CA LYS A 219 13.18 20.52 10.05
C LYS A 219 12.10 20.64 11.14
N ILE A 220 10.85 20.26 10.85
CA ILE A 220 9.73 20.29 11.79
C ILE A 220 10.01 19.35 12.98
N ASP A 221 9.87 19.86 14.21
CA ASP A 221 9.83 18.98 15.38
C ASP A 221 8.45 18.32 15.49
N ARG A 222 8.32 17.15 14.85
CA ARG A 222 7.07 16.37 14.78
C ARG A 222 6.47 16.05 16.16
N LYS A 223 7.29 15.95 17.21
CA LYS A 223 6.78 15.73 18.57
C LYS A 223 6.13 16.99 19.11
N ALA A 224 6.79 18.14 18.98
CA ALA A 224 6.18 19.40 19.38
C ALA A 224 4.89 19.67 18.58
N LEU A 225 4.87 19.35 17.28
CA LEU A 225 3.66 19.49 16.46
C LEU A 225 2.48 18.64 16.99
N ALA A 226 2.72 17.35 17.23
CA ALA A 226 1.70 16.46 17.80
C ALA A 226 1.20 16.90 19.19
N LEU A 227 2.09 17.46 20.03
CA LEU A 227 1.71 18.03 21.33
C LEU A 227 0.91 19.34 21.19
N SER A 228 1.10 20.11 20.11
CA SER A 228 0.24 21.27 19.82
C SER A 228 -1.19 20.85 19.53
N GLY A 229 -1.39 19.81 18.71
CA GLY A 229 -2.73 19.26 18.43
C GLY A 229 -3.38 18.65 19.67
N LEU A 230 -2.64 17.81 20.39
CA LEU A 230 -3.13 17.21 21.64
C LEU A 230 -3.54 18.27 22.68
N ALA A 231 -2.88 19.44 22.73
CA ALA A 231 -3.23 20.48 23.70
C ALA A 231 -4.65 21.04 23.46
N VAL A 232 -5.01 21.25 22.19
CA VAL A 232 -6.33 21.74 21.79
C VAL A 232 -7.37 20.64 21.94
N VAL A 233 -7.14 19.45 21.38
CA VAL A 233 -8.09 18.34 21.45
C VAL A 233 -8.36 17.91 22.91
N MET A 234 -7.35 17.94 23.80
CA MET A 234 -7.55 17.68 25.24
C MET A 234 -8.36 18.76 25.96
N ALA A 235 -8.33 20.00 25.47
CA ALA A 235 -9.15 21.07 26.01
C ALA A 235 -10.61 20.96 25.53
N VAL A 236 -10.83 20.68 24.23
CA VAL A 236 -12.18 20.50 23.66
C VAL A 236 -12.86 19.25 24.20
N ASP A 237 -12.18 18.09 24.22
CA ASP A 237 -12.65 16.84 24.85
C ASP A 237 -13.16 17.09 26.28
N ARG A 238 -12.40 17.88 27.06
CA ARG A 238 -12.81 18.21 28.42
C ARG A 238 -13.95 19.22 28.48
N ALA A 239 -13.96 20.26 27.64
CA ALA A 239 -15.05 21.24 27.57
C ALA A 239 -16.38 20.58 27.16
N THR A 240 -16.35 19.71 26.15
CA THR A 240 -17.49 18.90 25.68
C THR A 240 -18.08 18.06 26.82
N ALA A 241 -17.24 17.31 27.54
CA ALA A 241 -17.67 16.52 28.68
C ALA A 241 -18.25 17.35 29.84
N ILE A 242 -17.91 18.65 29.93
CA ILE A 242 -18.44 19.58 30.92
C ILE A 242 -19.82 20.12 30.46
N LEU A 243 -19.90 20.60 29.23
CA LEU A 243 -21.10 21.21 28.67
C LEU A 243 -22.23 20.18 28.53
N ARG A 244 -21.97 19.02 27.91
CA ARG A 244 -22.95 17.93 27.72
C ARG A 244 -23.55 17.40 29.03
N THR A 245 -22.87 17.57 30.18
CA THR A 245 -23.29 17.01 31.47
C THR A 245 -23.76 18.03 32.52
N ARG A 246 -23.46 19.32 32.35
CA ARG A 246 -23.78 20.35 33.35
C ARG A 246 -24.41 21.63 32.81
N LEU A 247 -24.47 21.83 31.49
CA LEU A 247 -24.98 23.07 30.91
C LEU A 247 -26.43 23.36 31.37
N THR A 248 -26.62 24.52 31.97
CA THR A 248 -27.91 25.02 32.46
C THR A 248 -28.61 25.87 31.41
N ALA A 249 -29.78 26.43 31.73
CA ALA A 249 -30.47 27.35 30.83
C ALA A 249 -29.58 28.56 30.52
N VAL A 250 -29.57 28.98 29.25
CA VAL A 250 -28.70 30.02 28.73
C VAL A 250 -29.56 31.21 28.33
N GLU A 251 -29.29 32.38 28.91
CA GLU A 251 -30.07 33.61 28.68
C GLU A 251 -29.12 34.77 28.32
N GLY A 252 -29.27 35.33 27.12
CA GLY A 252 -28.49 36.49 26.67
C GLY A 252 -28.77 36.79 25.20
N LYS A 253 -28.86 38.08 24.84
CA LYS A 253 -29.14 38.50 23.46
C LYS A 253 -28.25 39.67 23.02
N MET A 254 -27.08 39.31 22.51
CA MET A 254 -26.12 40.18 21.84
C MET A 254 -26.40 40.22 20.33
N THR A 255 -25.76 41.15 19.63
CA THR A 255 -25.65 41.15 18.16
C THR A 255 -24.19 41.20 17.76
N VAL A 256 -23.80 40.38 16.77
CA VAL A 256 -22.40 40.21 16.35
C VAL A 256 -22.28 40.39 14.84
N GLU A 257 -21.28 41.14 14.40
CA GLU A 257 -21.00 41.30 12.97
C GLU A 257 -20.58 39.95 12.36
N GLY A 258 -21.33 39.49 11.36
CA GLY A 258 -21.14 38.19 10.72
C GLY A 258 -21.88 37.03 11.40
N VAL A 259 -22.82 37.30 12.33
CA VAL A 259 -23.77 36.31 12.85
C VAL A 259 -25.19 36.84 12.70
N LYS A 260 -26.13 35.99 12.29
CA LYS A 260 -27.57 36.29 12.25
C LYS A 260 -28.29 35.28 13.14
N GLY A 261 -28.96 35.75 14.19
CA GLY A 261 -29.69 34.90 15.14
C GLY A 261 -29.54 35.41 16.58
N GLU A 262 -29.49 34.51 17.56
CA GLU A 262 -29.26 34.81 18.98
C GLU A 262 -27.86 34.42 19.42
N VAL A 263 -27.09 35.41 19.92
CA VAL A 263 -25.76 35.19 20.51
C VAL A 263 -25.83 35.57 21.98
N VAL A 264 -25.41 34.66 22.86
CA VAL A 264 -25.39 34.86 24.31
C VAL A 264 -24.09 35.53 24.74
N TYR A 265 -22.96 35.12 24.17
CA TYR A 265 -21.64 35.69 24.49
C TYR A 265 -20.82 35.99 23.24
N TYR A 266 -20.13 37.13 23.27
CA TYR A 266 -19.21 37.55 22.23
C TYR A 266 -17.96 38.21 22.81
N GLN A 267 -16.79 37.80 22.32
CA GLN A 267 -15.52 38.45 22.61
C GLN A 267 -14.57 38.36 21.42
N GLU A 268 -13.96 39.48 21.05
CA GLU A 268 -12.76 39.49 20.22
C GLU A 268 -11.53 39.23 21.12
N THR A 269 -10.72 38.22 20.79
CA THR A 269 -9.50 37.84 21.51
C THR A 269 -8.28 37.91 20.57
N GLU A 270 -7.05 37.70 21.05
CA GLU A 270 -5.92 37.59 20.11
C GLU A 270 -6.07 36.39 19.14
N TRP A 271 -6.80 35.36 19.57
CA TRP A 271 -7.18 34.21 18.75
C TRP A 271 -8.23 34.55 17.68
N GLY A 272 -8.94 35.67 17.81
CA GLY A 272 -10.07 36.06 16.97
C GLY A 272 -11.39 36.03 17.73
N LYS A 273 -12.50 36.02 16.99
CA LYS A 273 -13.86 35.96 17.53
C LYS A 273 -14.09 34.67 18.31
N VAL A 274 -14.57 34.84 19.53
CA VAL A 274 -15.09 33.81 20.43
C VAL A 274 -16.59 34.09 20.57
N ILE A 275 -17.41 33.09 20.24
CA ILE A 275 -18.86 33.21 20.13
C ILE A 275 -19.52 32.05 20.88
N VAL A 276 -20.64 32.34 21.54
CA VAL A 276 -21.54 31.32 22.13
C VAL A 276 -22.96 31.70 21.73
N GLY A 277 -23.62 30.83 20.96
CA GLY A 277 -24.97 31.04 20.46
C GLY A 277 -26.10 30.89 21.48
N GLY A 278 -27.31 30.83 20.94
CA GLY A 278 -28.59 30.78 21.67
C GLY A 278 -29.14 29.37 21.82
N LYS A 279 -30.43 29.21 21.51
CA LYS A 279 -31.12 27.90 21.44
C LYS A 279 -32.06 27.82 20.23
N GLY A 280 -31.60 28.31 19.09
CA GLY A 280 -32.39 28.45 17.88
C GLY A 280 -31.65 29.21 16.78
N ASP A 281 -32.12 28.99 15.56
CA ASP A 281 -31.39 29.05 14.29
C ASP A 281 -30.46 30.27 14.12
N ASN A 282 -29.15 30.00 14.06
CA ASN A 282 -28.08 30.95 13.79
C ASN A 282 -27.43 30.77 12.40
N VAL A 283 -26.86 31.83 11.84
CA VAL A 283 -26.09 31.80 10.59
C VAL A 283 -24.73 32.46 10.78
N TYR A 284 -23.65 31.70 10.59
CA TYR A 284 -22.27 32.08 10.83
C TYR A 284 -21.52 32.44 9.54
N GLU A 285 -21.51 33.73 9.19
CA GLU A 285 -20.86 34.28 8.00
C GLU A 285 -19.43 34.79 8.26
N GLY A 286 -19.12 35.17 9.50
CA GLY A 286 -17.78 35.60 9.92
C GLY A 286 -16.87 34.42 10.31
N GLU A 287 -15.56 34.54 10.08
CA GLU A 287 -14.57 33.61 10.65
C GLU A 287 -14.55 33.73 12.18
N ALA A 288 -14.39 32.60 12.88
CA ALA A 288 -14.29 32.53 14.32
C ALA A 288 -13.18 31.56 14.78
N ALA A 289 -12.66 31.81 15.98
CA ALA A 289 -11.65 31.00 16.63
C ALA A 289 -12.28 29.95 17.56
N VAL A 290 -13.40 30.30 18.19
CA VAL A 290 -14.23 29.40 18.98
C VAL A 290 -15.69 29.75 18.71
N ILE A 291 -16.50 28.75 18.36
CA ILE A 291 -17.96 28.79 18.42
C ILE A 291 -18.39 27.65 19.36
N ILE A 292 -19.38 27.90 20.22
CA ILE A 292 -20.00 26.89 21.09
C ILE A 292 -21.51 27.09 21.02
N GLU A 293 -22.21 26.20 20.33
CA GLU A 293 -23.65 26.31 20.17
C GLU A 293 -24.39 25.42 21.17
N PRO A 294 -25.33 25.97 21.97
CA PRO A 294 -26.22 25.19 22.83
C PRO A 294 -27.36 24.46 22.08
N GLY A 295 -27.38 24.57 20.75
CA GLY A 295 -28.26 23.90 19.81
C GLY A 295 -29.18 24.83 19.01
N GLY A 296 -29.54 24.40 17.80
CA GLY A 296 -30.30 25.16 16.82
C GLY A 296 -30.56 24.34 15.56
N ASN A 297 -30.66 25.03 14.42
CA ASN A 297 -30.68 24.46 13.08
C ASN A 297 -29.84 25.42 12.23
N ASP A 298 -28.54 25.40 12.48
CA ASP A 298 -27.62 26.49 12.21
C ASP A 298 -26.88 26.31 10.87
N VAL A 299 -26.38 27.43 10.33
CA VAL A 299 -25.76 27.46 8.99
C VAL A 299 -24.38 28.11 9.05
N TYR A 300 -23.35 27.29 8.93
CA TYR A 300 -21.95 27.72 9.04
C TYR A 300 -21.34 28.00 7.66
N CYS A 301 -21.33 29.26 7.25
CA CYS A 301 -20.80 29.74 5.95
C CYS A 301 -19.28 30.04 5.96
N ASN A 302 -18.60 29.73 7.07
CA ASN A 302 -17.23 30.16 7.39
C ASN A 302 -16.21 28.99 7.37
N ARG A 303 -15.07 29.13 8.03
CA ARG A 303 -14.17 28.02 8.40
C ARG A 303 -14.56 27.39 9.75
N ALA A 304 -15.72 26.72 9.81
CA ALA A 304 -16.14 25.96 11.00
C ALA A 304 -15.04 24.97 11.45
N GLY A 305 -14.46 25.18 12.63
CA GLY A 305 -13.34 24.37 13.15
C GLY A 305 -12.07 24.37 12.29
N GLY A 306 -11.91 25.32 11.35
CA GLY A 306 -10.88 25.31 10.31
C GLY A 306 -9.65 26.15 10.64
N ALA A 307 -8.48 25.53 10.80
CA ALA A 307 -7.25 26.20 11.19
C ALA A 307 -6.29 26.45 10.00
N VAL A 308 -5.90 27.72 9.79
CA VAL A 308 -4.97 28.16 8.73
C VAL A 308 -3.54 28.43 9.22
N GLY A 309 -3.24 28.03 10.46
CA GLY A 309 -1.88 28.00 10.99
C GLY A 309 -1.30 29.40 11.22
N VAL A 310 0.00 29.51 10.98
CA VAL A 310 0.77 30.75 11.20
C VAL A 310 0.55 31.84 10.13
N LEU A 311 -0.45 31.69 9.25
CA LEU A 311 -0.88 32.74 8.32
C LEU A 311 -1.94 33.67 8.95
N ASP A 312 -2.71 33.18 9.91
CA ASP A 312 -3.57 34.00 10.78
C ASP A 312 -3.82 33.25 12.10
N LYS A 313 -4.88 32.45 12.18
CA LYS A 313 -5.25 31.71 13.40
C LYS A 313 -4.74 30.27 13.36
N PRO A 314 -3.87 29.85 14.33
CA PRO A 314 -3.32 28.50 14.36
C PRO A 314 -4.30 27.46 14.90
N PHE A 315 -5.38 27.88 15.57
CA PHE A 315 -6.39 27.00 16.14
C PHE A 315 -7.78 27.55 15.82
N SER A 316 -8.72 26.65 15.55
CA SER A 316 -10.15 26.97 15.43
C SER A 316 -10.95 25.79 15.99
N VAL A 317 -12.01 26.10 16.75
CA VAL A 317 -12.91 25.14 17.38
C VAL A 317 -14.35 25.49 17.04
N VAL A 318 -15.11 24.51 16.59
CA VAL A 318 -16.57 24.47 16.74
C VAL A 318 -16.89 23.33 17.68
N LEU A 319 -17.80 23.59 18.61
CA LEU A 319 -18.46 22.59 19.43
C LEU A 319 -19.96 22.88 19.37
N ASP A 320 -20.67 22.17 18.50
CA ASP A 320 -22.12 22.10 18.60
C ASP A 320 -22.51 21.04 19.65
N LEU A 321 -23.78 21.06 20.06
CA LEU A 321 -24.31 20.16 21.06
C LEU A 321 -25.61 19.46 20.63
N ASN A 322 -26.39 20.05 19.71
CA ASN A 322 -27.67 19.51 19.26
C ASN A 322 -28.29 20.35 18.11
N GLY A 323 -28.47 19.79 16.93
CA GLY A 323 -29.34 20.40 15.93
C GLY A 323 -29.71 19.52 14.75
N ASN A 324 -29.53 20.09 13.56
CA ASN A 324 -29.84 19.56 12.23
C ASN A 324 -29.20 20.59 11.26
N ASP A 325 -27.87 20.54 11.21
CA ASP A 325 -26.98 21.66 10.95
C ASP A 325 -26.35 21.62 9.56
N ARG A 326 -25.88 22.79 9.10
CA ARG A 326 -25.50 22.98 7.70
C ARG A 326 -24.19 23.73 7.56
N TYR A 327 -23.11 22.98 7.60
CA TYR A 327 -21.75 23.45 7.38
C TYR A 327 -21.46 23.63 5.89
N GLN A 328 -21.43 24.88 5.37
CA GLN A 328 -21.20 25.17 3.94
C GLN A 328 -19.99 26.07 3.71
N SER A 329 -18.79 25.49 3.51
CA SER A 329 -17.58 26.28 3.26
C SER A 329 -17.20 26.36 1.78
N SER A 330 -17.07 27.59 1.27
CA SER A 330 -16.46 27.83 -0.05
C SER A 330 -14.93 27.95 -0.02
N LYS A 331 -14.34 27.81 1.18
CA LYS A 331 -12.93 28.03 1.53
C LYS A 331 -12.18 26.72 1.73
N ILE A 332 -10.85 26.78 1.70
CA ILE A 332 -9.97 25.65 2.04
C ILE A 332 -9.56 25.70 3.52
N PHE A 333 -9.33 24.52 4.12
CA PHE A 333 -9.11 24.31 5.56
C PHE A 333 -10.32 24.74 6.39
N ALA A 334 -11.40 23.96 6.26
CA ALA A 334 -12.68 24.12 6.95
C ALA A 334 -13.19 22.75 7.47
N GLN A 335 -14.26 22.74 8.28
CA GLN A 335 -14.86 21.54 8.89
C GLN A 335 -13.81 20.70 9.63
N GLY A 336 -13.32 21.21 10.74
CA GLY A 336 -12.32 20.52 11.58
C GLY A 336 -10.92 20.38 10.97
N SER A 337 -10.67 20.91 9.76
CA SER A 337 -9.40 20.71 9.05
C SER A 337 -8.30 21.71 9.44
N ALA A 338 -7.03 21.35 9.21
CA ALA A 338 -5.89 22.19 9.59
C ALA A 338 -4.71 22.22 8.61
N VAL A 339 -4.06 23.38 8.53
CA VAL A 339 -2.66 23.52 8.10
C VAL A 339 -1.82 24.21 9.18
N PHE A 340 -0.68 23.62 9.57
CA PHE A 340 0.23 24.17 10.60
C PHE A 340 -0.47 24.59 11.92
N GLY A 341 -1.38 23.76 12.42
CA GLY A 341 -2.25 24.10 13.54
C GLY A 341 -3.09 22.92 14.03
N CYS A 342 -4.18 23.23 14.74
CA CYS A 342 -5.21 22.26 15.14
C CYS A 342 -6.60 22.81 14.80
N GLY A 343 -7.31 22.11 13.91
CA GLY A 343 -8.73 22.32 13.65
C GLY A 343 -9.53 21.27 14.42
N VAL A 344 -10.67 21.69 14.98
CA VAL A 344 -11.62 20.79 15.64
C VAL A 344 -13.04 21.24 15.32
N LEU A 345 -13.84 20.34 14.77
CA LEU A 345 -15.30 20.44 14.75
C LEU A 345 -15.80 19.20 15.48
N PHE A 346 -16.45 19.40 16.62
CA PHE A 346 -17.23 18.38 17.30
C PHE A 346 -18.70 18.77 17.12
N ASP A 347 -19.45 17.92 16.43
CA ASP A 347 -20.90 17.85 16.60
C ASP A 347 -21.23 16.67 17.53
N LEU A 348 -22.49 16.57 17.95
CA LEU A 348 -22.93 15.56 18.91
C LEU A 348 -24.28 14.90 18.60
N GLN A 349 -25.19 15.57 17.88
CA GLN A 349 -26.56 15.10 17.58
C GLN A 349 -27.20 15.94 16.45
N GLY A 350 -27.50 15.36 15.29
CA GLY A 350 -28.24 16.01 14.20
C GLY A 350 -28.23 15.18 12.91
N ASP A 351 -29.23 15.33 12.03
CA ASP A 351 -29.08 14.87 10.62
C ASP A 351 -28.49 16.03 9.81
N ASP A 352 -27.19 15.97 9.53
CA ASP A 352 -26.35 17.13 9.27
C ASP A 352 -25.71 17.13 7.87
N ILE A 353 -25.35 18.34 7.40
CA ILE A 353 -24.92 18.56 6.01
C ILE A 353 -23.58 19.28 5.96
N TYR A 354 -22.53 18.48 5.84
CA TYR A 354 -21.15 18.89 5.68
C TYR A 354 -20.77 19.09 4.21
N GLN A 355 -20.85 20.32 3.71
CA GLN A 355 -20.53 20.67 2.32
C GLN A 355 -19.32 21.60 2.22
N SER A 356 -18.31 21.21 1.45
CA SER A 356 -17.09 22.01 1.28
C SER A 356 -16.37 21.79 -0.05
N LYS A 357 -15.30 22.56 -0.28
CA LYS A 357 -14.37 22.36 -1.38
C LYS A 357 -13.21 21.46 -0.94
N HIS A 358 -11.98 21.94 -1.04
CA HIS A 358 -10.76 21.15 -0.86
C HIS A 358 -10.18 21.38 0.52
N TYR A 359 -9.44 20.41 1.08
CA TYR A 359 -8.86 20.52 2.42
C TYR A 359 -9.96 20.70 3.48
N ALA A 360 -10.85 19.71 3.59
CA ALA A 360 -12.09 19.77 4.38
C ALA A 360 -12.31 18.49 5.22
N GLN A 361 -13.32 18.50 6.11
CA GLN A 361 -13.80 17.33 6.87
C GLN A 361 -12.66 16.56 7.57
N GLY A 362 -12.08 17.17 8.60
CA GLY A 362 -11.06 16.56 9.45
C GLY A 362 -9.66 16.41 8.83
N SER A 363 -9.41 16.98 7.65
CA SER A 363 -8.13 16.85 6.94
C SER A 363 -6.97 17.65 7.56
N ALA A 364 -5.72 17.20 7.38
CA ALA A 364 -4.55 17.83 7.99
C ALA A 364 -3.28 17.84 7.12
N ILE A 365 -2.67 19.03 6.98
CA ILE A 365 -1.30 19.19 6.44
C ILE A 365 -0.38 19.87 7.47
N PHE A 366 0.69 19.20 7.87
CA PHE A 366 1.59 19.68 8.94
C PHE A 366 0.84 20.08 10.23
N GLY A 367 -0.23 19.38 10.61
CA GLY A 367 -1.06 19.73 11.76
C GLY A 367 -1.97 18.61 12.21
N THR A 368 -3.08 18.99 12.82
CA THR A 368 -4.10 18.08 13.36
C THR A 368 -5.47 18.54 12.89
N GLY A 369 -6.19 17.68 12.17
CA GLY A 369 -7.58 17.89 11.81
C GLY A 369 -8.45 16.88 12.53
N VAL A 370 -9.58 17.32 13.06
CA VAL A 370 -10.59 16.47 13.69
C VAL A 370 -11.97 16.99 13.31
N LEU A 371 -12.70 16.22 12.51
CA LEU A 371 -14.16 16.23 12.53
C LEU A 371 -14.59 15.03 13.38
N TRP A 372 -15.58 15.24 14.23
CA TRP A 372 -16.12 14.23 15.12
C TRP A 372 -17.62 14.45 15.23
N ASP A 373 -18.40 13.45 14.85
CA ASP A 373 -19.86 13.43 14.99
C ASP A 373 -20.33 12.49 16.12
N GLY A 374 -21.64 12.34 16.29
CA GLY A 374 -22.28 11.78 17.47
C GLY A 374 -23.45 10.82 17.23
N ASP A 375 -24.49 11.28 16.51
CA ASP A 375 -25.82 10.66 16.42
C ASP A 375 -26.71 11.32 15.32
N GLY A 376 -26.81 10.78 14.10
CA GLY A 376 -27.80 11.18 13.07
C GLY A 376 -27.43 10.80 11.62
N ASN A 377 -28.22 11.18 10.60
CA ASN A 377 -28.05 10.66 9.22
C ASN A 377 -27.49 11.72 8.24
N ASP A 378 -26.26 11.52 7.78
CA ASP A 378 -25.37 12.63 7.41
C ASP A 378 -24.90 12.68 5.95
N ILE A 379 -24.58 13.91 5.48
CA ILE A 379 -24.13 14.16 4.11
C ILE A 379 -22.79 14.89 4.08
N TYR A 380 -21.72 14.13 3.87
CA TYR A 380 -20.35 14.60 3.71
C TYR A 380 -19.96 14.77 2.23
N ASP A 381 -20.10 15.97 1.64
CA ASP A 381 -19.68 16.27 0.25
C ASP A 381 -18.49 17.24 0.23
N ALA A 382 -17.31 16.75 -0.21
CA ALA A 382 -16.09 17.55 -0.29
C ALA A 382 -15.23 17.25 -1.53
N GLY A 383 -14.50 18.26 -2.00
CA GLY A 383 -13.65 18.25 -3.21
C GLY A 383 -12.51 17.22 -3.18
N PHE A 384 -11.30 17.63 -2.82
CA PHE A 384 -10.16 16.70 -2.69
C PHE A 384 -9.33 17.00 -1.44
N PHE A 385 -8.59 16.00 -0.96
CA PHE A 385 -7.89 16.04 0.33
C PHE A 385 -8.89 16.32 1.47
N ALA A 386 -9.78 15.37 1.72
CA ALA A 386 -10.90 15.52 2.65
C ALA A 386 -11.16 14.23 3.44
N GLN A 387 -12.16 14.21 4.33
CA GLN A 387 -12.67 13.00 5.00
C GLN A 387 -11.54 12.23 5.70
N GLY A 388 -10.92 12.90 6.69
CA GLY A 388 -9.82 12.36 7.49
C GLY A 388 -8.43 12.37 6.83
N ALA A 389 -8.27 12.96 5.64
CA ALA A 389 -6.99 12.95 4.89
C ALA A 389 -5.79 13.56 5.66
N GLY A 390 -4.65 12.87 5.73
CA GLY A 390 -3.45 13.29 6.49
C GLY A 390 -2.14 13.33 5.71
N HIS A 391 -1.34 14.40 5.87
CA HIS A 391 -0.02 14.52 5.25
C HIS A 391 0.96 15.36 6.09
N TYR A 392 2.09 14.77 6.49
CA TYR A 392 2.98 15.27 7.56
C TYR A 392 2.26 15.62 8.89
N GLY A 393 1.02 15.18 9.06
CA GLY A 393 0.10 15.50 10.13
C GLY A 393 -1.02 14.45 10.20
N THR A 394 -1.94 14.60 11.13
CA THR A 394 -2.98 13.59 11.40
C THR A 394 -4.35 14.17 11.13
N GLY A 395 -5.08 13.57 10.19
CA GLY A 395 -6.49 13.85 9.95
C GLY A 395 -7.38 12.76 10.52
N LEU A 396 -8.55 13.15 11.01
CA LEU A 396 -9.60 12.25 11.51
C LEU A 396 -10.96 12.81 11.09
N LEU A 397 -11.77 12.00 10.43
CA LEU A 397 -13.23 12.08 10.48
C LEU A 397 -13.69 10.86 11.28
N ILE A 398 -14.40 11.08 12.37
CA ILE A 398 -15.03 10.04 13.19
C ILE A 398 -16.53 10.31 13.14
N ASP A 399 -17.27 9.43 12.47
CA ASP A 399 -18.71 9.28 12.72
C ASP A 399 -18.93 8.15 13.73
N LYS A 400 -20.18 7.91 14.09
CA LYS A 400 -20.56 7.05 15.21
C LYS A 400 -21.87 6.30 15.03
N LYS A 401 -22.88 6.91 14.40
CA LYS A 401 -24.17 6.29 14.05
C LYS A 401 -24.92 7.15 13.03
N GLY A 402 -25.24 6.57 11.87
CA GLY A 402 -26.07 7.22 10.86
C GLY A 402 -26.65 6.28 9.81
N ASN A 403 -26.80 6.79 8.58
CA ASN A 403 -27.03 6.07 7.32
C ASN A 403 -26.51 7.01 6.21
N ASP A 404 -25.19 7.10 6.09
CA ASP A 404 -24.52 8.34 5.69
C ASP A 404 -24.01 8.31 4.25
N THR A 405 -23.66 9.49 3.75
CA THR A 405 -23.13 9.66 2.39
C THR A 405 -21.79 10.38 2.39
N TYR A 406 -20.71 9.60 2.34
CA TYR A 406 -19.35 10.08 2.17
C TYR A 406 -19.01 10.23 0.69
N ARG A 407 -19.09 11.47 0.19
CA ARG A 407 -18.80 11.80 -1.21
C ARG A 407 -17.55 12.66 -1.34
N SER A 408 -16.58 12.19 -2.12
CA SER A 408 -15.44 13.03 -2.49
C SER A 408 -14.83 12.69 -3.87
N LEU A 409 -13.91 13.55 -4.34
CA LEU A 409 -13.33 13.42 -5.69
C LEU A 409 -12.04 12.60 -5.69
N CYS A 410 -11.10 12.91 -4.78
CA CYS A 410 -9.91 12.11 -4.54
C CYS A 410 -9.11 12.49 -3.27
N TYR A 411 -8.13 11.66 -2.91
CA TYR A 411 -7.26 11.84 -1.74
C TYR A 411 -8.06 11.94 -0.44
N CYS A 412 -9.07 11.09 -0.29
CA CYS A 412 -10.15 11.21 0.69
C CYS A 412 -10.36 9.91 1.49
N GLN A 413 -11.27 9.92 2.46
CA GLN A 413 -11.77 8.72 3.16
C GLN A 413 -10.64 7.90 3.77
N GLY A 414 -9.97 8.49 4.77
CA GLY A 414 -8.83 7.88 5.44
C GLY A 414 -7.51 7.98 4.67
N PHE A 415 -7.41 8.84 3.65
CA PHE A 415 -6.20 8.97 2.81
C PHE A 415 -4.94 9.41 3.59
N ALA A 416 -3.77 8.85 3.27
CA ALA A 416 -2.50 9.31 3.85
C ALA A 416 -1.32 9.46 2.88
N GLY A 417 -0.69 10.64 2.92
CA GLY A 417 0.61 10.91 2.29
C GLY A 417 1.80 10.76 3.26
N THR A 418 3.02 11.07 2.81
CA THR A 418 4.27 11.04 3.62
C THR A 418 4.10 11.52 5.07
N TRP A 419 4.48 10.67 6.04
CA TRP A 419 4.36 10.91 7.50
C TRP A 419 2.96 11.26 8.02
N GLY A 420 1.94 11.20 7.17
CA GLY A 420 0.55 11.39 7.54
C GLY A 420 -0.03 10.14 8.19
N TYR A 421 -1.02 10.35 9.05
CA TYR A 421 -2.02 9.33 9.36
C TYR A 421 -3.36 9.91 8.93
N GLY A 422 -4.10 9.17 8.10
CA GLY A 422 -5.48 9.50 7.75
C GLY A 422 -6.42 8.45 8.32
N LEU A 423 -7.51 8.90 8.93
CA LEU A 423 -8.54 8.02 9.49
C LEU A 423 -9.93 8.52 9.09
N LEU A 424 -10.68 7.66 8.40
CA LEU A 424 -12.13 7.66 8.45
C LEU A 424 -12.55 6.50 9.36
N ALA A 425 -13.44 6.76 10.32
CA ALA A 425 -14.08 5.69 11.08
C ALA A 425 -15.57 5.99 11.22
N GLU A 426 -16.40 4.99 10.93
CA GLU A 426 -17.85 4.94 11.12
C GLU A 426 -18.11 3.87 12.20
N GLY A 427 -19.23 3.90 12.93
CA GLY A 427 -19.56 2.94 13.99
C GLY A 427 -20.97 2.32 13.99
N TRP A 428 -21.94 2.78 13.18
CA TRP A 428 -23.28 2.18 13.01
C TRP A 428 -24.08 2.78 11.82
N GLY A 429 -24.15 2.15 10.64
CA GLY A 429 -24.75 2.77 9.45
C GLY A 429 -25.38 1.84 8.41
N ASN A 430 -25.78 2.39 7.26
CA ASN A 430 -25.97 1.70 5.98
C ASN A 430 -25.55 2.70 4.89
N ASP A 431 -24.28 2.67 4.52
CA ASP A 431 -23.53 3.86 4.18
C ASP A 431 -22.98 3.87 2.74
N LEU A 432 -22.80 5.06 2.19
CA LEU A 432 -22.40 5.27 0.81
C LEU A 432 -21.05 5.99 0.70
N TYR A 433 -19.98 5.20 0.55
CA TYR A 433 -18.63 5.68 0.31
C TYR A 433 -18.34 5.88 -1.19
N TYR A 434 -18.59 7.08 -1.72
CA TYR A 434 -18.27 7.43 -3.12
C TYR A 434 -16.98 8.25 -3.25
N ALA A 435 -15.99 7.73 -4.00
CA ALA A 435 -14.74 8.43 -4.29
C ALA A 435 -14.37 8.43 -5.79
N GLY A 436 -14.54 9.57 -6.48
CA GLY A 436 -14.09 9.70 -7.88
C GLY A 436 -14.78 10.80 -8.70
N GLY A 437 -15.14 10.47 -9.94
CA GLY A 437 -15.99 11.32 -10.78
C GLY A 437 -15.34 12.51 -11.48
N LYS A 438 -14.12 12.93 -11.12
CA LYS A 438 -13.42 14.09 -11.73
C LYS A 438 -12.12 13.74 -12.48
N TYR A 439 -11.04 13.36 -11.79
CA TYR A 439 -9.71 13.28 -12.39
C TYR A 439 -9.48 11.94 -13.10
N LYS A 440 -9.41 11.93 -14.43
CA LYS A 440 -9.19 10.69 -15.21
C LYS A 440 -7.82 10.06 -14.97
N HIS A 441 -7.73 8.73 -15.04
CA HIS A 441 -6.49 7.96 -14.95
C HIS A 441 -5.75 7.89 -16.31
N GLU A 442 -5.59 9.05 -16.95
CA GLU A 442 -4.84 9.15 -18.21
C GLU A 442 -3.32 8.98 -17.99
N PRO A 443 -2.57 8.45 -18.97
CA PRO A 443 -3.02 7.86 -20.23
C PRO A 443 -3.27 6.34 -20.14
N LEU A 444 -3.31 5.76 -18.93
CA LEU A 444 -3.45 4.31 -18.71
C LEU A 444 -4.89 3.84 -18.95
N LEU A 445 -5.82 4.32 -18.12
CA LEU A 445 -7.23 3.97 -18.14
C LEU A 445 -8.05 5.26 -18.32
N PRO A 446 -8.08 5.86 -19.53
CA PRO A 446 -8.72 7.16 -19.77
C PRO A 446 -10.25 7.15 -19.62
N ARG A 447 -10.86 5.98 -19.43
CA ARG A 447 -12.28 5.84 -19.07
C ARG A 447 -12.53 5.91 -17.56
N GLU A 448 -11.53 5.67 -16.75
CA GLU A 448 -11.63 5.55 -15.28
C GLU A 448 -11.07 6.80 -14.59
N TYR A 449 -11.45 7.02 -13.33
CA TYR A 449 -11.02 8.10 -12.45
C TYR A 449 -9.98 7.63 -11.42
N ARG A 450 -9.16 8.56 -10.93
CA ARG A 450 -8.25 8.37 -9.79
C ARG A 450 -8.96 8.73 -8.49
N SER A 451 -9.16 7.77 -7.62
CA SER A 451 -9.82 7.94 -6.31
C SER A 451 -8.80 8.25 -5.21
N PHE A 452 -7.74 7.45 -5.07
CA PHE A 452 -6.78 7.56 -3.94
C PHE A 452 -7.50 7.62 -2.57
N ALA A 453 -8.44 6.69 -2.33
CA ALA A 453 -9.45 6.80 -1.27
C ALA A 453 -9.64 5.50 -0.46
N GLN A 454 -10.56 5.49 0.51
CA GLN A 454 -10.99 4.30 1.28
C GLN A 454 -9.78 3.57 1.89
N GLY A 455 -9.09 4.26 2.81
CA GLY A 455 -7.90 3.76 3.49
C GLY A 455 -6.60 3.81 2.67
N TYR A 456 -6.60 4.43 1.48
CA TYR A 456 -5.42 4.44 0.61
C TYR A 456 -4.26 5.32 1.11
N ALA A 457 -3.02 4.87 0.90
CA ALA A 457 -1.83 5.65 1.28
C ALA A 457 -0.67 5.62 0.27
N ILE A 458 0.01 6.76 0.09
CA ILE A 458 1.08 6.93 -0.92
C ILE A 458 2.32 7.72 -0.43
N GLY A 459 3.51 7.27 -0.83
CA GLY A 459 4.78 7.99 -0.68
C GLY A 459 5.27 8.71 -1.93
N VAL A 460 6.02 9.81 -1.75
CA VAL A 460 6.62 10.58 -2.86
C VAL A 460 7.77 9.78 -3.49
N ARG A 461 7.44 8.96 -4.50
CA ARG A 461 8.40 8.15 -5.25
C ARG A 461 9.39 9.03 -6.04
N PRO A 462 10.72 8.82 -5.99
CA PRO A 462 11.44 7.78 -5.24
C PRO A 462 11.99 8.24 -3.87
N ASP A 463 11.72 9.47 -3.43
CA ASP A 463 12.49 10.18 -2.40
C ASP A 463 11.96 10.09 -0.96
N ALA A 464 10.67 9.80 -0.77
CA ALA A 464 10.06 9.65 0.56
C ALA A 464 9.07 8.48 0.62
N GLY A 465 8.98 7.83 1.78
CA GLY A 465 7.87 6.92 2.08
C GLY A 465 6.56 7.67 2.34
N GLY A 466 5.46 6.93 2.44
CA GLY A 466 4.12 7.49 2.62
C GLY A 466 3.69 7.62 4.07
N GLY A 467 2.39 7.47 4.28
CA GLY A 467 1.74 7.48 5.59
C GLY A 467 1.08 6.14 5.93
N ILE A 468 0.12 6.22 6.84
CA ILE A 468 -0.82 5.14 7.17
C ILE A 468 -2.22 5.67 6.88
N GLY A 469 -2.88 5.09 5.88
CA GLY A 469 -4.28 5.36 5.58
C GLY A 469 -5.16 4.26 6.16
N PHE A 470 -6.31 4.65 6.71
CA PHE A 470 -7.25 3.71 7.32
C PHE A 470 -8.69 4.18 7.11
N LEU A 471 -9.52 3.31 6.53
CA LEU A 471 -10.98 3.33 6.71
C LEU A 471 -11.30 2.16 7.65
N ALA A 472 -12.07 2.41 8.70
CA ALA A 472 -12.60 1.38 9.59
C ALA A 472 -14.11 1.57 9.71
N ASP A 473 -14.87 0.64 9.14
CA ASP A 473 -16.29 0.47 9.42
C ASP A 473 -16.46 -0.66 10.45
N PHE A 474 -17.66 -0.78 11.02
CA PHE A 474 -17.94 -1.63 12.16
C PHE A 474 -19.37 -2.17 12.26
N GLN A 475 -20.32 -1.73 11.42
CA GLN A 475 -21.70 -2.22 11.36
C GLN A 475 -22.51 -1.53 10.24
N GLY A 476 -22.84 -2.21 9.13
CA GLY A 476 -23.80 -1.70 8.15
C GLY A 476 -24.31 -2.67 7.07
N ASN A 477 -24.45 -2.17 5.83
CA ASN A 477 -24.72 -2.89 4.57
C ASN A 477 -24.27 -1.96 3.41
N ASP A 478 -22.98 -1.93 3.10
CA ASP A 478 -22.28 -0.68 2.74
C ASP A 478 -21.70 -0.62 1.32
N PHE A 479 -21.76 0.57 0.72
CA PHE A 479 -21.55 0.79 -0.70
C PHE A 479 -20.21 1.47 -1.01
N TYR A 480 -19.14 0.69 -0.89
CA TYR A 480 -17.77 1.10 -1.23
C TYR A 480 -17.54 1.29 -2.73
N ASN A 481 -17.81 2.50 -3.24
CA ASN A 481 -17.75 2.83 -4.67
C ASN A 481 -16.57 3.74 -5.03
N ALA A 482 -15.53 3.16 -5.63
CA ALA A 482 -14.37 3.89 -6.13
C ALA A 482 -13.92 3.36 -7.51
N GLU A 483 -12.83 3.91 -8.05
CA GLU A 483 -12.25 3.44 -9.32
C GLU A 483 -10.79 3.04 -9.16
N VAL A 484 -9.83 3.95 -9.43
CA VAL A 484 -8.40 3.61 -9.40
C VAL A 484 -7.74 4.09 -8.11
N TYR A 485 -7.02 3.20 -7.42
CA TYR A 485 -6.36 3.42 -6.12
C TYR A 485 -7.35 3.57 -4.95
N ALA A 486 -7.87 2.45 -4.43
CA ALA A 486 -8.91 2.47 -3.38
C ALA A 486 -8.83 1.27 -2.42
N GLN A 487 -9.77 1.18 -1.45
CA GLN A 487 -10.09 -0.02 -0.66
C GLN A 487 -8.85 -0.71 -0.08
N GLY A 488 -8.20 -0.08 0.90
CA GLY A 488 -7.05 -0.64 1.61
C GLY A 488 -5.75 -0.77 0.79
N THR A 489 -5.72 -0.27 -0.46
CA THR A 489 -4.54 -0.33 -1.33
C THR A 489 -3.47 0.69 -0.89
N SER A 490 -2.20 0.46 -1.23
CA SER A 490 -1.15 1.45 -0.98
C SER A 490 -0.05 1.50 -2.04
N TYR A 491 0.72 2.59 -2.07
CA TYR A 491 1.79 2.85 -3.04
C TYR A 491 3.06 3.44 -2.43
N TRP A 492 4.22 2.80 -2.65
CA TRP A 492 5.56 3.31 -2.28
C TRP A 492 5.81 3.59 -0.79
N TYR A 493 6.23 2.55 -0.05
CA TYR A 493 6.61 2.62 1.37
C TYR A 493 5.55 3.29 2.26
N SER A 494 4.30 2.88 2.06
CA SER A 494 3.12 3.25 2.84
C SER A 494 2.38 2.00 3.33
N LEU A 495 1.40 2.21 4.21
CA LEU A 495 0.43 1.22 4.64
C LEU A 495 -0.97 1.77 4.34
N GLY A 496 -1.77 1.02 3.59
CA GLY A 496 -3.20 1.27 3.40
C GLY A 496 -3.99 0.13 4.02
N MET A 497 -5.14 0.45 4.60
CA MET A 497 -5.97 -0.49 5.36
C MET A 497 -7.44 -0.15 5.17
N LEU A 498 -8.25 -1.15 4.86
CA LEU A 498 -9.70 -1.16 5.07
C LEU A 498 -10.00 -2.27 6.08
N TYR A 499 -10.90 -2.00 7.03
CA TYR A 499 -11.47 -2.97 7.95
C TYR A 499 -12.98 -2.78 7.98
N ASP A 500 -13.72 -3.88 7.92
CA ASP A 500 -15.15 -3.98 8.18
C ASP A 500 -15.42 -5.03 9.29
N GLU A 501 -16.64 -5.08 9.84
CA GLU A 501 -16.98 -6.01 10.95
C GLU A 501 -18.35 -6.70 10.86
N GLU A 502 -19.40 -6.08 10.30
CA GLU A 502 -20.76 -6.66 10.24
C GLU A 502 -21.60 -6.06 9.08
N GLY A 503 -21.84 -6.77 7.96
CA GLY A 503 -22.63 -6.20 6.84
C GLY A 503 -23.19 -7.12 5.72
N PHE A 504 -23.35 -6.53 4.53
CA PHE A 504 -23.67 -7.16 3.23
C PHE A 504 -23.21 -6.23 2.11
N ASP A 505 -21.94 -6.37 1.72
CA ASP A 505 -21.17 -5.19 1.33
C ASP A 505 -20.73 -5.19 -0.14
N HIS A 506 -20.66 -3.98 -0.70
CA HIS A 506 -20.66 -3.74 -2.13
C HIS A 506 -19.37 -3.05 -2.60
N TYR A 507 -18.25 -3.77 -2.47
CA TYR A 507 -16.90 -3.34 -2.85
C TYR A 507 -16.71 -3.22 -4.38
N THR A 508 -17.00 -2.04 -4.93
CA THR A 508 -16.83 -1.73 -6.36
C THR A 508 -15.56 -0.91 -6.63
N ALA A 509 -14.73 -1.39 -7.56
CA ALA A 509 -13.49 -0.71 -7.98
C ALA A 509 -13.16 -0.88 -9.49
N ALA A 510 -12.13 -0.14 -9.94
CA ALA A 510 -11.60 -0.24 -11.30
C ALA A 510 -10.22 -0.91 -11.36
N GLN A 511 -9.23 -0.46 -10.58
CA GLN A 511 -7.88 -1.06 -10.54
C GLN A 511 -7.09 -0.59 -9.31
N TYR A 512 -6.16 -1.41 -8.80
CA TYR A 512 -5.38 -1.09 -7.60
C TYR A 512 -6.32 -0.87 -6.40
N SER A 513 -7.01 -1.95 -6.02
CA SER A 513 -8.11 -1.99 -5.05
C SER A 513 -8.02 -3.22 -4.14
N GLN A 514 -8.91 -3.31 -3.15
CA GLN A 514 -9.18 -4.54 -2.37
C GLN A 514 -7.89 -5.15 -1.77
N GLY A 515 -7.21 -4.35 -0.94
CA GLY A 515 -6.02 -4.78 -0.19
C GLY A 515 -4.73 -4.92 -1.00
N ALA A 516 -4.67 -4.41 -2.23
CA ALA A 516 -3.49 -4.55 -3.08
C ALA A 516 -2.27 -3.73 -2.59
N GLY A 517 -1.09 -4.33 -2.58
CA GLY A 517 0.17 -3.63 -2.26
C GLY A 517 0.96 -3.28 -3.51
N ILE A 518 1.27 -2.00 -3.77
CA ILE A 518 1.85 -1.54 -5.04
C ILE A 518 3.21 -0.83 -4.86
N HIS A 519 4.27 -1.39 -5.43
CA HIS A 519 5.66 -0.93 -5.34
C HIS A 519 6.15 -0.70 -3.89
N LEU A 520 6.67 -1.75 -3.25
CA LEU A 520 7.39 -1.65 -1.97
C LEU A 520 6.53 -1.10 -0.81
N SER A 521 5.23 -1.41 -0.81
CA SER A 521 4.25 -0.99 0.19
C SER A 521 3.42 -2.18 0.73
N VAL A 522 2.51 -1.92 1.66
CA VAL A 522 1.61 -2.91 2.26
C VAL A 522 0.17 -2.46 2.06
N GLY A 523 -0.65 -3.27 1.39
CA GLY A 523 -2.10 -3.11 1.33
C GLY A 523 -2.79 -4.18 2.18
N ALA A 524 -3.97 -3.86 2.70
CA ALA A 524 -4.81 -4.78 3.44
C ALA A 524 -6.30 -4.39 3.31
N LEU A 525 -7.14 -5.37 2.98
CA LEU A 525 -8.57 -5.36 3.27
C LEU A 525 -8.83 -6.54 4.22
N VAL A 526 -9.64 -6.29 5.25
CA VAL A 526 -10.10 -7.31 6.21
C VAL A 526 -11.60 -7.12 6.38
N ASP A 527 -12.35 -8.19 6.20
CA ASP A 527 -13.76 -8.31 6.51
C ASP A 527 -13.95 -9.41 7.58
N GLU A 528 -15.09 -9.43 8.27
CA GLU A 528 -15.34 -10.36 9.39
C GLU A 528 -16.72 -11.06 9.34
N GLU A 529 -17.81 -10.42 8.90
CA GLU A 529 -19.17 -11.03 8.81
C GLU A 529 -20.08 -10.40 7.71
N GLY A 530 -20.42 -11.13 6.64
CA GLY A 530 -21.41 -10.69 5.64
C GLY A 530 -21.88 -11.76 4.65
N ASN A 531 -22.08 -11.40 3.36
CA ASN A 531 -22.24 -12.30 2.18
C ASN A 531 -21.81 -11.53 0.90
N ASP A 532 -20.55 -11.15 0.80
CA ASP A 532 -20.16 -9.86 0.26
C ASP A 532 -19.69 -9.89 -1.19
N SER A 533 -19.61 -8.72 -1.82
CA SER A 533 -19.48 -8.61 -3.27
C SER A 533 -18.28 -7.75 -3.70
N TYR A 534 -17.20 -8.45 -4.03
CA TYR A 534 -15.91 -7.89 -4.36
C TYR A 534 -15.72 -7.77 -5.86
N PHE A 535 -16.07 -6.60 -6.44
CA PHE A 535 -15.98 -6.37 -7.89
C PHE A 535 -14.87 -5.36 -8.25
N SER A 536 -13.76 -5.86 -8.79
CA SER A 536 -12.71 -5.04 -9.41
C SER A 536 -12.61 -5.30 -10.91
N ARG A 537 -12.84 -4.26 -11.71
CA ARG A 537 -12.85 -4.39 -13.19
C ARG A 537 -11.50 -4.82 -13.77
N LEU A 538 -10.38 -4.52 -13.11
CA LEU A 538 -9.02 -4.81 -13.58
C LEU A 538 -8.08 -5.13 -12.40
N GLY A 539 -7.23 -6.15 -12.56
CA GLY A 539 -6.08 -6.39 -11.68
C GLY A 539 -4.96 -5.37 -11.90
N PRO A 540 -4.07 -5.11 -10.92
CA PRO A 540 -3.99 -5.81 -9.64
C PRO A 540 -5.05 -5.35 -8.64
N SER A 541 -5.66 -6.29 -7.92
CA SER A 541 -6.66 -6.02 -6.88
C SER A 541 -6.58 -7.05 -5.74
N GLN A 542 -7.70 -7.50 -5.17
CA GLN A 542 -7.93 -8.68 -4.29
C GLN A 542 -6.68 -9.38 -3.73
N GLY A 543 -6.05 -8.75 -2.73
CA GLY A 543 -4.91 -9.31 -2.01
C GLY A 543 -3.62 -9.47 -2.84
N GLU A 544 -3.54 -8.86 -4.02
CA GLU A 544 -2.38 -8.93 -4.91
C GLU A 544 -1.21 -8.06 -4.44
N GLY A 545 -0.01 -8.61 -4.49
CA GLY A 545 1.22 -7.85 -4.38
C GLY A 545 1.79 -7.54 -5.77
N HIS A 546 2.06 -6.27 -6.07
CA HIS A 546 2.87 -5.84 -7.22
C HIS A 546 4.17 -5.12 -6.82
N ASP A 547 5.32 -5.62 -7.31
CA ASP A 547 6.65 -5.01 -7.20
C ASP A 547 7.19 -4.89 -5.76
N LEU A 548 7.69 -6.01 -5.22
CA LEU A 548 8.33 -6.08 -3.88
C LEU A 548 7.45 -5.57 -2.73
N SER A 549 6.14 -5.66 -2.89
CA SER A 549 5.12 -5.29 -1.91
C SER A 549 4.51 -6.51 -1.18
N VAL A 550 3.55 -6.24 -0.31
CA VAL A 550 2.62 -7.20 0.29
C VAL A 550 1.20 -6.71 0.01
N GLY A 551 0.36 -7.53 -0.63
CA GLY A 551 -1.09 -7.38 -0.64
C GLY A 551 -1.75 -8.44 0.25
N VAL A 552 -2.87 -8.08 0.87
CA VAL A 552 -3.67 -8.96 1.74
C VAL A 552 -5.14 -8.67 1.54
N LEU A 553 -5.94 -9.69 1.26
CA LEU A 553 -7.39 -9.70 1.49
C LEU A 553 -7.67 -10.87 2.44
N VAL A 554 -8.45 -10.60 3.48
CA VAL A 554 -9.03 -11.62 4.36
C VAL A 554 -10.51 -11.34 4.45
N ASP A 555 -11.33 -12.31 4.06
CA ASP A 555 -12.71 -12.45 4.52
C ASP A 555 -12.74 -13.52 5.62
N ARG A 556 -13.83 -13.64 6.36
CA ARG A 556 -14.08 -14.71 7.32
C ARG A 556 -15.38 -15.47 7.15
N LYS A 557 -16.46 -14.86 6.66
CA LYS A 557 -17.81 -15.42 6.79
C LYS A 557 -18.80 -14.77 5.82
N GLY A 558 -19.17 -15.50 4.78
CA GLY A 558 -20.31 -15.19 3.93
C GLY A 558 -20.43 -16.18 2.78
N ASP A 559 -21.54 -16.17 2.02
CA ASP A 559 -21.61 -16.91 0.75
C ASP A 559 -21.23 -15.95 -0.40
N ASP A 560 -19.93 -15.84 -0.73
CA ASP A 560 -19.33 -14.58 -1.21
C ASP A 560 -19.02 -14.49 -2.73
N GLY A 561 -19.02 -13.26 -3.27
CA GLY A 561 -18.91 -12.98 -4.70
C GLY A 561 -17.63 -12.23 -5.13
N TYR A 562 -16.59 -12.96 -5.54
CA TYR A 562 -15.28 -12.39 -5.91
C TYR A 562 -15.04 -12.28 -7.42
N TYR A 563 -14.83 -11.06 -7.93
CA TYR A 563 -14.43 -10.80 -9.32
C TYR A 563 -13.24 -9.84 -9.43
N ALA A 564 -12.16 -10.29 -10.08
CA ALA A 564 -11.02 -9.47 -10.48
C ALA A 564 -10.48 -9.88 -11.86
N SER A 565 -9.95 -8.96 -12.69
CA SER A 565 -9.36 -9.42 -13.97
C SER A 565 -8.10 -10.28 -13.75
N GLY A 566 -7.20 -9.81 -12.87
CA GLY A 566 -5.94 -10.49 -12.54
C GLY A 566 -6.12 -11.70 -11.62
N GLY A 567 -7.12 -11.63 -10.74
CA GLY A 567 -7.51 -12.68 -9.81
C GLY A 567 -7.19 -12.38 -8.34
N GLN A 568 -7.12 -13.44 -7.54
CA GLN A 568 -7.06 -13.42 -6.07
C GLN A 568 -5.69 -13.92 -5.54
N GLY A 569 -5.06 -13.13 -4.66
CA GLY A 569 -3.91 -13.56 -3.85
C GLY A 569 -2.60 -13.78 -4.64
N ILE A 570 -2.27 -12.87 -5.55
CA ILE A 570 -1.21 -13.08 -6.55
C ILE A 570 0.09 -12.31 -6.26
N GLY A 571 1.23 -12.99 -6.43
CA GLY A 571 2.57 -12.39 -6.40
C GLY A 571 3.05 -11.96 -7.80
N LEU A 572 2.59 -10.80 -8.30
CA LEU A 572 2.81 -10.37 -9.70
C LEU A 572 4.24 -10.00 -10.07
N THR A 573 5.07 -9.49 -9.16
CA THR A 573 6.44 -9.03 -9.48
C THR A 573 7.28 -9.04 -8.22
N ASN A 574 7.92 -10.18 -7.93
CA ASN A 574 8.79 -10.36 -6.76
C ASN A 574 8.12 -9.93 -5.44
N SER A 575 6.83 -10.19 -5.31
CA SER A 575 5.93 -9.65 -4.29
C SER A 575 5.21 -10.78 -3.56
N VAL A 576 4.54 -10.46 -2.45
CA VAL A 576 3.63 -11.38 -1.75
C VAL A 576 2.20 -10.94 -2.02
N GLY A 577 1.36 -11.84 -2.52
CA GLY A 577 -0.09 -11.71 -2.44
C GLY A 577 -0.68 -12.79 -1.54
N LEU A 578 -1.62 -12.41 -0.68
CA LEU A 578 -2.37 -13.30 0.21
C LEU A 578 -3.86 -13.02 0.02
N PHE A 579 -4.63 -14.07 -0.26
CA PHE A 579 -6.07 -14.08 -0.22
C PHE A 579 -6.50 -15.23 0.70
N ILE A 580 -7.41 -14.94 1.63
CA ILE A 580 -7.95 -15.90 2.60
C ILE A 580 -9.44 -15.66 2.70
N ASP A 581 -10.21 -16.71 2.47
CA ASP A 581 -11.60 -16.87 2.90
C ASP A 581 -11.63 -17.88 4.06
N GLN A 582 -12.67 -17.90 4.91
CA GLN A 582 -12.75 -18.83 6.04
C GLN A 582 -14.02 -19.72 6.14
N ASP A 583 -15.19 -19.36 5.60
CA ASP A 583 -16.45 -20.18 5.68
C ASP A 583 -17.58 -19.65 4.75
N GLY A 584 -17.80 -20.29 3.59
CA GLY A 584 -18.70 -19.76 2.54
C GLY A 584 -19.29 -20.73 1.50
N ASN A 585 -19.72 -20.24 0.34
CA ASN A 585 -20.19 -21.02 -0.83
C ASN A 585 -19.95 -20.21 -2.12
N ASP A 586 -18.70 -19.96 -2.46
CA ASP A 586 -18.33 -18.68 -3.08
C ASP A 586 -18.14 -18.74 -4.60
N TRP A 587 -18.10 -17.57 -5.23
CA TRP A 587 -17.87 -17.41 -6.67
C TRP A 587 -16.51 -16.76 -6.96
N TYR A 588 -15.48 -17.59 -7.18
CA TYR A 588 -14.10 -17.13 -7.41
C TYR A 588 -13.82 -16.85 -8.90
N MET A 589 -14.30 -15.70 -9.39
CA MET A 589 -14.14 -15.29 -10.79
C MET A 589 -12.81 -14.58 -11.07
N ALA A 590 -12.20 -14.94 -12.20
CA ALA A 590 -11.17 -14.14 -12.85
C ALA A 590 -11.27 -14.21 -14.37
N SER A 591 -11.08 -13.08 -15.07
CA SER A 591 -11.17 -13.03 -16.54
C SER A 591 -9.86 -13.40 -17.24
N GLU A 592 -8.70 -13.24 -16.60
CA GLU A 592 -7.41 -13.54 -17.22
C GLU A 592 -7.07 -15.04 -17.14
N SER A 593 -7.04 -15.70 -18.30
CA SER A 593 -6.96 -17.17 -18.39
C SER A 593 -5.67 -17.82 -17.86
N LEU A 594 -4.63 -17.03 -17.55
CA LEU A 594 -3.30 -17.53 -17.18
C LEU A 594 -2.98 -17.41 -15.68
N ILE A 595 -3.67 -16.56 -14.94
CA ILE A 595 -3.42 -16.24 -13.52
C ILE A 595 -4.79 -15.95 -12.90
N CYS A 596 -5.16 -16.61 -11.80
CA CYS A 596 -6.54 -16.54 -11.28
C CYS A 596 -6.55 -16.65 -9.75
N GLN A 597 -6.19 -17.81 -9.17
CA GLN A 597 -6.16 -18.00 -7.72
C GLN A 597 -4.80 -18.52 -7.26
N GLY A 598 -4.18 -17.85 -6.27
CA GLY A 598 -2.99 -18.33 -5.55
C GLY A 598 -1.79 -18.57 -6.46
N SER A 599 -1.41 -17.56 -7.25
CA SER A 599 -0.43 -17.70 -8.34
C SER A 599 0.69 -16.65 -8.26
N SER A 600 1.78 -16.84 -8.99
CA SER A 600 2.93 -15.91 -8.93
C SER A 600 3.80 -15.90 -10.19
N ASN A 601 4.25 -14.71 -10.56
CA ASN A 601 5.03 -14.47 -11.77
C ASN A 601 6.54 -14.47 -11.51
N TRP A 602 7.29 -14.85 -12.54
CA TRP A 602 8.75 -14.69 -12.59
C TRP A 602 9.13 -13.27 -13.01
N ALA A 603 9.94 -12.58 -12.21
CA ALA A 603 10.43 -11.24 -12.53
C ALA A 603 11.86 -11.02 -11.99
N ARG A 604 12.66 -10.21 -12.69
CA ARG A 604 13.93 -9.63 -12.19
C ARG A 604 14.91 -10.62 -11.52
N GLY A 605 14.87 -11.90 -11.88
CA GLY A 605 15.76 -12.96 -11.40
C GLY A 605 15.16 -13.98 -10.43
N PHE A 606 13.90 -13.85 -9.99
CA PHE A 606 13.21 -14.82 -9.11
C PHE A 606 11.67 -14.73 -9.20
N GLY A 607 10.95 -15.62 -8.52
CA GLY A 607 9.47 -15.57 -8.43
C GLY A 607 8.94 -14.56 -7.40
N GLY A 608 7.68 -14.14 -7.56
CA GLY A 608 6.85 -13.73 -6.42
C GLY A 608 6.33 -14.94 -5.63
N ILE A 609 5.53 -14.69 -4.59
CA ILE A 609 4.74 -15.69 -3.85
C ILE A 609 3.28 -15.28 -3.90
N GLY A 610 2.38 -16.23 -4.16
CA GLY A 610 0.94 -16.04 -4.09
C GLY A 610 0.27 -17.16 -3.32
N VAL A 611 -0.62 -16.82 -2.39
CA VAL A 611 -1.41 -17.81 -1.64
C VAL A 611 -2.87 -17.44 -1.74
N PHE A 612 -3.68 -18.45 -2.06
CA PHE A 612 -5.14 -18.42 -1.98
C PHE A 612 -5.58 -19.54 -1.04
N LEU A 613 -6.42 -19.22 -0.06
CA LEU A 613 -7.07 -20.19 0.81
C LEU A 613 -8.57 -19.93 0.72
N ASP A 614 -9.36 -20.91 0.28
CA ASP A 614 -10.64 -21.20 0.91
C ASP A 614 -10.37 -22.20 2.05
N LEU A 615 -11.26 -22.21 3.06
CA LEU A 615 -11.18 -23.08 4.23
C LEU A 615 -12.47 -23.84 4.59
N ALA A 616 -13.62 -23.52 3.98
CA ALA A 616 -14.86 -24.27 4.15
C ALA A 616 -15.95 -23.80 3.16
N GLY A 617 -16.03 -24.42 1.98
CA GLY A 617 -17.03 -24.09 0.97
C GLY A 617 -17.58 -25.26 0.14
N LYS A 618 -18.34 -24.92 -0.91
CA LYS A 618 -18.79 -25.85 -1.97
C LYS A 618 -18.88 -25.09 -3.29
N ASP A 619 -17.72 -24.65 -3.75
CA ASP A 619 -17.61 -23.33 -4.40
C ASP A 619 -17.60 -23.41 -5.92
N TRP A 620 -17.67 -22.24 -6.55
CA TRP A 620 -17.72 -22.12 -8.00
C TRP A 620 -16.51 -21.39 -8.56
N TYR A 621 -15.83 -22.08 -9.49
CA TYR A 621 -14.68 -21.56 -10.22
C TYR A 621 -14.92 -21.72 -11.73
N PRO A 622 -14.55 -20.75 -12.57
CA PRO A 622 -14.64 -20.88 -14.02
C PRO A 622 -13.91 -22.13 -14.53
N GLY A 623 -14.63 -23.01 -15.24
CA GLY A 623 -14.22 -24.37 -15.63
C GLY A 623 -13.07 -24.52 -16.63
N ARG A 624 -12.14 -23.56 -16.70
CA ARG A 624 -10.94 -23.55 -17.55
C ARG A 624 -9.61 -23.46 -16.76
N ASN A 625 -9.66 -23.36 -15.44
CA ASN A 625 -8.46 -23.20 -14.57
C ASN A 625 -8.04 -24.52 -13.85
N VAL A 626 -6.97 -24.45 -13.04
CA VAL A 626 -6.52 -25.52 -12.12
C VAL A 626 -7.09 -25.39 -10.69
N ALA A 627 -7.71 -24.26 -10.35
CA ALA A 627 -8.52 -24.07 -9.15
C ALA A 627 -9.88 -24.79 -9.28
N GLY A 628 -10.58 -25.02 -8.18
CA GLY A 628 -11.87 -25.72 -8.16
C GLY A 628 -12.26 -26.24 -6.77
N ASP A 629 -13.55 -26.49 -6.60
CA ASP A 629 -14.20 -27.15 -5.45
C ASP A 629 -13.41 -28.38 -4.93
N GLN A 630 -13.15 -28.39 -3.63
CA GLN A 630 -12.45 -29.39 -2.81
C GLN A 630 -11.05 -29.78 -3.32
N ASN A 631 -10.34 -28.80 -3.89
CA ASN A 631 -9.11 -29.03 -4.63
C ASN A 631 -7.86 -28.38 -4.00
N ARG A 632 -6.69 -28.79 -4.48
CA ARG A 632 -5.39 -28.24 -4.05
C ARG A 632 -4.42 -28.15 -5.22
N TRP A 633 -3.95 -26.95 -5.54
CA TRP A 633 -3.19 -26.68 -6.76
C TRP A 633 -1.95 -25.83 -6.51
N THR A 634 -1.01 -25.92 -7.45
CA THR A 634 0.17 -25.05 -7.51
C THR A 634 0.21 -24.37 -8.87
N LYS A 635 0.37 -23.04 -8.91
CA LYS A 635 0.33 -22.24 -10.14
C LYS A 635 1.44 -21.18 -10.14
N GLY A 636 1.99 -20.86 -11.31
CA GLY A 636 3.09 -19.88 -11.42
C GLY A 636 4.43 -20.42 -10.88
N THR A 637 5.19 -19.58 -10.18
CA THR A 637 6.55 -19.92 -9.70
C THR A 637 6.56 -20.50 -8.28
N TYR A 638 5.90 -19.80 -7.35
CA TYR A 638 5.66 -20.20 -5.95
C TYR A 638 4.23 -19.80 -5.55
N GLY A 639 3.25 -20.25 -6.33
CA GLY A 639 1.84 -20.04 -6.04
C GLY A 639 1.17 -21.32 -5.56
N SER A 640 0.40 -21.26 -4.48
CA SER A 640 -0.41 -22.35 -3.96
C SER A 640 -1.85 -21.90 -3.71
N GLY A 641 -2.81 -22.71 -4.14
CA GLY A 641 -4.21 -22.56 -3.74
C GLY A 641 -4.74 -23.82 -3.07
N LEU A 642 -5.59 -23.63 -2.06
CA LEU A 642 -6.27 -24.68 -1.32
C LEU A 642 -7.75 -24.31 -1.16
N ASP A 643 -8.57 -25.34 -1.07
CA ASP A 643 -10.02 -25.29 -0.93
C ASP A 643 -10.48 -26.55 -0.13
N LEU A 644 -11.50 -26.43 0.73
CA LEU A 644 -11.92 -27.42 1.73
C LEU A 644 -13.48 -27.55 1.84
N PRO A 645 -14.03 -28.76 2.07
CA PRO A 645 -15.48 -29.01 2.00
C PRO A 645 -16.33 -28.51 3.19
N ARG A 646 -17.43 -27.82 2.89
CA ARG A 646 -18.58 -27.50 3.76
C ARG A 646 -19.69 -28.59 3.68
N PRO A 647 -20.47 -28.83 4.75
CA PRO A 647 -21.62 -29.75 4.69
C PRO A 647 -22.76 -29.21 3.80
N ALA A 648 -23.08 -29.92 2.71
CA ALA A 648 -23.63 -29.30 1.49
C ALA A 648 -25.17 -29.37 1.24
N THR A 649 -25.71 -28.37 0.51
CA THR A 649 -26.81 -28.52 -0.49
C THR A 649 -26.97 -27.37 -1.54
N VAL A 650 -26.68 -27.65 -2.83
CA VAL A 650 -27.42 -27.25 -4.09
C VAL A 650 -27.46 -25.75 -4.55
N ILE A 651 -26.76 -25.22 -5.61
CA ILE A 651 -26.74 -25.42 -7.12
C ILE A 651 -27.79 -24.54 -7.91
N ASP A 652 -27.60 -23.79 -9.05
CA ASP A 652 -26.60 -23.71 -10.18
C ASP A 652 -26.64 -22.39 -11.06
N TRP A 653 -25.73 -22.23 -12.05
CA TRP A 653 -25.80 -21.52 -13.40
C TRP A 653 -25.09 -20.13 -13.74
N GLU A 654 -24.86 -19.86 -15.06
CA GLU A 654 -23.83 -18.97 -15.74
C GLU A 654 -24.37 -17.96 -16.83
N PRO A 655 -23.60 -16.97 -17.43
CA PRO A 655 -23.05 -17.08 -18.83
C PRO A 655 -21.80 -16.17 -19.32
N ASP A 656 -21.25 -16.41 -20.55
CA ASP A 656 -20.02 -15.85 -21.29
C ASP A 656 -20.37 -14.77 -22.41
N VAL A 657 -19.57 -13.88 -23.11
CA VAL A 657 -18.15 -13.36 -23.11
C VAL A 657 -17.83 -12.21 -24.18
N ASP A 658 -16.77 -11.36 -24.00
CA ASP A 658 -15.84 -10.62 -24.97
C ASP A 658 -16.38 -9.55 -26.02
N THR A 659 -15.67 -8.70 -26.85
CA THR A 659 -14.23 -8.37 -27.24
C THR A 659 -14.03 -6.91 -27.86
N SER A 660 -12.77 -6.37 -27.90
CA SER A 660 -12.13 -5.43 -28.91
C SER A 660 -12.39 -3.88 -28.93
N GLU A 661 -11.80 -3.04 -29.83
CA GLU A 661 -10.40 -2.49 -29.96
C GLU A 661 -10.34 -1.20 -30.87
N ALA A 662 -9.19 -0.47 -30.93
CA ALA A 662 -8.66 0.46 -31.98
C ALA A 662 -9.24 1.91 -32.15
N SER A 663 -8.58 2.92 -32.80
CA SER A 663 -7.17 3.38 -32.96
C SER A 663 -7.10 4.75 -33.73
N ILE A 664 -5.92 5.46 -33.81
CA ILE A 664 -5.39 6.38 -34.91
C ILE A 664 -4.39 7.47 -34.41
N ASP A 665 -3.70 8.18 -35.32
CA ASP A 665 -2.42 8.94 -35.15
C ASP A 665 -2.46 10.48 -35.37
N SER A 666 -1.50 11.22 -34.79
CA SER A 666 -0.67 12.25 -35.48
C SER A 666 0.42 12.87 -34.57
N VAL A 667 1.48 13.51 -35.12
CA VAL A 667 2.63 14.07 -34.35
C VAL A 667 3.29 15.29 -35.03
N ILE A 668 3.62 16.32 -34.22
CA ILE A 668 4.37 17.54 -34.55
C ILE A 668 5.81 17.49 -33.95
N THR A 669 6.77 18.25 -34.50
CA THR A 669 8.20 18.27 -34.12
C THR A 669 8.59 19.43 -33.19
N VAL A 670 9.58 19.22 -32.30
CA VAL A 670 9.98 20.16 -31.22
C VAL A 670 11.50 20.05 -30.87
N PRO A 671 12.09 20.97 -30.06
CA PRO A 671 13.54 21.01 -29.75
C PRO A 671 14.08 19.86 -28.88
N VAL A 672 15.42 19.71 -28.82
CA VAL A 672 16.15 18.60 -28.14
C VAL A 672 15.65 18.28 -26.73
N GLU A 673 15.50 19.28 -25.86
CA GLU A 673 15.04 19.10 -24.48
C GLU A 673 13.56 18.66 -24.41
N SER A 674 12.73 19.20 -25.31
CA SER A 674 11.33 18.78 -25.45
C SER A 674 11.22 17.36 -26.02
N VAL A 675 12.13 16.98 -26.93
CA VAL A 675 12.27 15.62 -27.46
C VAL A 675 12.73 14.66 -26.36
N PHE A 676 13.67 15.06 -25.50
CA PHE A 676 14.07 14.26 -24.33
C PHE A 676 12.92 14.11 -23.33
N LYS A 677 12.23 15.20 -22.94
CA LYS A 677 11.05 15.15 -22.08
C LYS A 677 9.96 14.25 -22.67
N THR A 678 9.72 14.31 -23.98
CA THR A 678 8.72 13.46 -24.67
C THR A 678 9.18 12.00 -24.80
N ALA A 679 10.48 11.74 -24.97
CA ALA A 679 11.06 10.39 -24.96
C ALA A 679 11.02 9.74 -23.56
N SER A 680 10.94 10.56 -22.52
CA SER A 680 10.82 10.20 -21.10
C SER A 680 9.37 10.25 -20.58
N ILE A 681 8.37 10.22 -21.47
CA ILE A 681 6.97 9.94 -21.10
C ILE A 681 6.77 8.41 -21.08
N TRP A 682 5.86 7.93 -20.24
CA TRP A 682 5.55 6.50 -20.13
C TRP A 682 4.95 5.95 -21.44
N ALA A 683 5.53 4.86 -21.95
CA ALA A 683 5.26 4.33 -23.29
C ALA A 683 4.01 3.41 -23.36
N VAL A 684 2.95 3.75 -22.64
CA VAL A 684 1.69 2.98 -22.52
C VAL A 684 0.61 3.49 -23.48
N GLY A 685 -0.37 2.64 -23.78
CA GLY A 685 -1.53 2.99 -24.63
C GLY A 685 -1.18 3.76 -25.90
N ASN A 686 -1.95 4.81 -26.18
CA ASN A 686 -1.74 5.70 -27.33
C ASN A 686 -0.42 6.49 -27.26
N ALA A 687 0.11 6.75 -26.06
CA ALA A 687 1.38 7.46 -25.88
C ALA A 687 2.58 6.67 -26.42
N ARG A 688 2.50 5.34 -26.49
CA ARG A 688 3.56 4.44 -27.00
C ARG A 688 4.12 4.88 -28.36
N LYS A 689 3.25 5.24 -29.32
CA LYS A 689 3.68 5.70 -30.65
C LYS A 689 4.43 7.04 -30.59
N LYS A 690 3.94 7.99 -29.78
CA LYS A 690 4.55 9.32 -29.56
C LYS A 690 5.94 9.19 -28.92
N VAL A 691 6.06 8.39 -27.86
CA VAL A 691 7.32 8.13 -27.15
C VAL A 691 8.34 7.44 -28.07
N LEU A 692 7.94 6.43 -28.86
CA LEU A 692 8.82 5.77 -29.82
C LEU A 692 9.31 6.73 -30.93
N ARG A 693 8.48 7.66 -31.40
CA ARG A 693 8.90 8.70 -32.37
C ARG A 693 9.84 9.73 -31.73
N ALA A 694 9.60 10.14 -30.48
CA ALA A 694 10.52 11.00 -29.75
C ALA A 694 11.88 10.33 -29.48
N ARG A 695 11.90 9.05 -29.08
CA ARG A 695 13.15 8.27 -28.93
C ARG A 695 13.92 8.15 -30.25
N LYS A 696 13.23 7.96 -31.39
CA LYS A 696 13.86 8.00 -32.73
C LYS A 696 14.47 9.37 -33.06
N GLU A 697 13.81 10.47 -32.72
CA GLU A 697 14.34 11.81 -32.96
C GLU A 697 15.52 12.14 -32.02
N LEU A 698 15.47 11.68 -30.76
CA LEU A 698 16.58 11.79 -29.81
C LEU A 698 17.84 11.08 -30.32
N ILE A 699 17.68 9.91 -30.96
CA ILE A 699 18.75 9.18 -31.63
C ILE A 699 19.26 9.96 -32.86
N ARG A 700 18.37 10.55 -33.67
CA ARG A 700 18.74 11.37 -34.84
C ARG A 700 19.59 12.61 -34.47
N LEU A 701 19.42 13.13 -33.26
CA LEU A 701 20.21 14.24 -32.71
C LEU A 701 21.64 13.85 -32.29
N GLY A 702 21.96 12.54 -32.26
CA GLY A 702 23.32 12.03 -32.21
C GLY A 702 24.11 12.50 -30.98
N LYS A 703 25.36 12.92 -31.22
CA LYS A 703 26.31 13.39 -30.19
C LYS A 703 25.73 14.47 -29.27
N LYS A 704 24.89 15.39 -29.78
CA LYS A 704 24.28 16.45 -28.96
C LYS A 704 23.36 15.92 -27.86
N ALA A 705 22.64 14.83 -28.13
CA ALA A 705 21.78 14.20 -27.13
C ALA A 705 22.61 13.44 -26.09
N VAL A 706 23.70 12.78 -26.51
CA VAL A 706 24.65 12.09 -25.62
C VAL A 706 25.35 13.08 -24.68
N GLU A 707 25.78 14.23 -25.20
CA GLU A 707 26.39 15.32 -24.41
C GLU A 707 25.42 15.92 -23.39
N TYR A 708 24.17 16.21 -23.80
CA TYR A 708 23.12 16.66 -22.87
C TYR A 708 22.89 15.65 -21.74
N VAL A 709 22.80 14.36 -22.05
CA VAL A 709 22.62 13.32 -21.03
C VAL A 709 23.82 13.25 -20.08
N TYR A 710 25.05 13.26 -20.60
CA TYR A 710 26.25 13.22 -19.77
C TYR A 710 26.34 14.42 -18.82
N GLU A 711 26.02 15.63 -19.29
CA GLU A 711 26.09 16.84 -18.46
C GLU A 711 24.93 17.00 -17.47
N LYS A 712 23.70 16.58 -17.83
CA LYS A 712 22.48 16.97 -17.10
C LYS A 712 21.66 15.82 -16.52
N LYS A 713 21.92 14.56 -16.92
CA LYS A 713 21.04 13.40 -16.62
C LYS A 713 21.77 12.10 -16.24
N LEU A 714 23.10 12.08 -16.22
CA LEU A 714 23.91 10.89 -15.93
C LEU A 714 23.59 10.26 -14.56
N ASP A 715 23.23 11.09 -13.59
CA ASP A 715 22.84 10.77 -12.22
C ASP A 715 21.32 10.71 -11.99
N THR A 716 20.50 10.61 -13.06
CA THR A 716 19.04 10.55 -12.91
C THR A 716 18.57 9.38 -12.03
N LYS A 717 17.50 9.64 -11.26
CA LYS A 717 16.72 8.65 -10.50
C LYS A 717 15.47 8.18 -11.26
N ASP A 718 15.06 8.92 -12.29
CA ASP A 718 13.80 8.73 -12.99
C ASP A 718 13.89 7.50 -13.92
N GLY A 719 12.91 6.59 -13.81
CA GLY A 719 12.87 5.36 -14.60
C GLY A 719 12.56 5.60 -16.09
N LEU A 720 11.73 6.61 -16.40
CA LEU A 720 11.35 6.98 -17.76
C LEU A 720 12.47 7.75 -18.46
N GLU A 721 13.19 8.61 -17.74
CA GLU A 721 14.45 9.18 -18.24
C GLU A 721 15.50 8.09 -18.47
N SER A 722 15.64 7.14 -17.53
CA SER A 722 16.54 6.01 -17.69
C SER A 722 16.20 5.14 -18.91
N GLU A 723 14.92 4.92 -19.23
CA GLU A 723 14.50 4.29 -20.49
C GLU A 723 14.89 5.11 -21.73
N ALA A 724 14.62 6.42 -21.72
CA ALA A 724 14.94 7.31 -22.83
C ALA A 724 16.45 7.35 -23.12
N ILE A 725 17.26 7.41 -22.05
CA ILE A 725 18.72 7.30 -22.11
C ILE A 725 19.11 5.91 -22.61
N THR A 726 18.52 4.83 -22.09
CA THR A 726 18.83 3.45 -22.52
C THR A 726 18.61 3.25 -24.02
N ALA A 727 17.52 3.81 -24.58
CA ALA A 727 17.26 3.78 -26.01
C ALA A 727 18.30 4.56 -26.83
N LEU A 728 18.73 5.73 -26.35
CA LEU A 728 19.78 6.54 -26.97
C LEU A 728 21.16 5.85 -26.93
N MET A 729 21.55 5.32 -25.77
CA MET A 729 22.84 4.68 -25.53
C MET A 729 23.00 3.39 -26.34
N LYS A 730 21.93 2.58 -26.45
CA LYS A 730 21.89 1.38 -27.32
C LYS A 730 22.06 1.72 -28.81
N ALA A 731 21.59 2.88 -29.26
CA ALA A 731 21.62 3.27 -30.66
C ALA A 731 22.92 3.99 -31.09
N LEU A 732 23.67 4.56 -30.15
CA LEU A 732 24.89 5.35 -30.41
C LEU A 732 26.11 4.87 -29.58
N PRO A 733 26.40 3.55 -29.49
CA PRO A 733 27.36 3.00 -28.53
C PRO A 733 28.75 3.64 -28.62
N ASP A 734 29.32 3.82 -29.81
CA ASP A 734 30.66 4.39 -29.98
C ASP A 734 30.75 5.88 -29.63
N THR A 735 29.63 6.60 -29.75
CA THR A 735 29.54 8.00 -29.27
C THR A 735 29.35 8.08 -27.76
N ALA A 736 28.64 7.11 -27.17
CA ALA A 736 28.28 7.06 -25.76
C ALA A 736 29.40 6.50 -24.86
N LYS A 737 30.08 5.43 -25.27
CA LYS A 737 31.09 4.73 -24.45
C LYS A 737 32.14 5.66 -23.83
N PRO A 738 32.76 6.64 -24.53
CA PRO A 738 33.72 7.56 -23.91
C PRO A 738 33.16 8.34 -22.70
N PHE A 739 31.89 8.75 -22.77
CA PHE A 739 31.21 9.45 -21.68
C PHE A 739 30.88 8.50 -20.51
N LEU A 740 30.44 7.27 -20.80
CA LEU A 740 30.16 6.28 -19.75
C LEU A 740 31.43 5.76 -19.07
N PHE A 741 32.55 5.62 -19.80
CA PHE A 741 33.86 5.32 -19.22
C PHE A 741 34.33 6.40 -18.23
N LYS A 742 34.10 7.68 -18.57
CA LYS A 742 34.32 8.80 -17.63
C LYS A 742 33.32 8.76 -16.47
N GLY A 743 32.06 8.41 -16.76
CA GLY A 743 30.98 8.26 -15.78
C GLY A 743 31.21 7.19 -14.72
N LEU A 744 31.88 6.06 -15.04
CA LEU A 744 32.34 5.06 -14.06
C LEU A 744 33.30 5.64 -13.00
N ARG A 745 33.90 6.81 -13.26
CA ARG A 745 34.83 7.53 -12.38
C ARG A 745 34.28 8.86 -11.86
N ASP A 746 32.99 9.15 -12.11
CA ASP A 746 32.31 10.36 -11.61
C ASP A 746 32.25 10.37 -10.08
N GLU A 747 32.30 11.53 -9.44
CA GLU A 747 32.24 11.67 -7.98
C GLU A 747 30.85 11.26 -7.43
N ARG A 748 29.80 11.44 -8.24
CA ARG A 748 28.40 11.16 -7.87
C ARG A 748 28.12 9.66 -7.92
N TYR A 749 27.63 9.12 -6.81
CA TYR A 749 27.33 7.69 -6.66
C TYR A 749 26.34 7.16 -7.70
N LEU A 750 25.29 7.92 -8.03
CA LEU A 750 24.31 7.53 -9.04
C LEU A 750 24.93 7.50 -10.44
N ALA A 751 25.69 8.52 -10.83
CA ALA A 751 26.38 8.58 -12.13
C ALA A 751 27.24 7.35 -12.41
N ARG A 752 28.03 6.88 -11.43
CA ARG A 752 28.85 5.66 -11.58
C ARG A 752 28.00 4.40 -11.80
N ASN A 753 26.96 4.23 -10.98
CA ASN A 753 26.08 3.06 -11.03
C ASN A 753 25.20 3.03 -12.29
N ASN A 754 24.74 4.20 -12.75
CA ASN A 754 24.00 4.35 -14.00
C ASN A 754 24.90 4.15 -15.23
N SER A 755 26.15 4.63 -15.19
CA SER A 755 27.12 4.40 -16.26
C SER A 755 27.43 2.91 -16.45
N ALA A 756 27.61 2.16 -15.35
CA ALA A 756 27.73 0.71 -15.41
C ALA A 756 26.47 0.06 -16.01
N TYR A 757 25.28 0.49 -15.58
CA TYR A 757 24.00 0.00 -16.11
C TYR A 757 23.87 0.20 -17.63
N TRP A 758 24.09 1.41 -18.14
CA TRP A 758 23.96 1.70 -19.57
C TRP A 758 25.05 1.04 -20.43
N LEU A 759 26.25 0.78 -19.90
CA LEU A 759 27.24 -0.09 -20.55
C LEU A 759 26.76 -1.56 -20.60
N GLY A 760 26.03 -2.02 -19.59
CA GLY A 760 25.33 -3.30 -19.62
C GLY A 760 24.26 -3.38 -20.71
N GLU A 761 23.44 -2.34 -20.82
CA GLU A 761 22.37 -2.22 -21.81
C GLU A 761 22.86 -2.21 -23.27
N MET A 762 24.10 -1.77 -23.52
CA MET A 762 24.75 -1.84 -24.83
C MET A 762 25.08 -3.27 -25.31
N GLY A 763 25.01 -4.26 -24.42
CA GLY A 763 25.33 -5.65 -24.73
C GLY A 763 26.74 -5.82 -25.29
N ARG A 764 26.89 -6.68 -26.30
CA ARG A 764 28.20 -6.99 -26.91
C ARG A 764 28.91 -5.82 -27.57
N SER A 765 28.25 -4.67 -27.79
CA SER A 765 28.93 -3.46 -28.29
C SER A 765 29.81 -2.77 -27.22
N ALA A 766 29.69 -3.18 -25.95
CA ALA A 766 30.49 -2.72 -24.81
C ALA A 766 31.42 -3.80 -24.23
N LEU A 767 31.88 -4.77 -25.03
CA LEU A 767 32.88 -5.77 -24.61
C LEU A 767 34.19 -5.12 -24.12
N ASP A 768 34.56 -3.97 -24.68
CA ASP A 768 35.66 -3.11 -24.25
C ASP A 768 35.47 -2.51 -22.84
N ALA A 769 34.27 -2.59 -22.26
CA ALA A 769 33.98 -2.10 -20.91
C ALA A 769 34.17 -3.13 -19.79
N VAL A 770 34.30 -4.42 -20.11
CA VAL A 770 34.31 -5.53 -19.13
C VAL A 770 35.33 -5.31 -18.00
N ASP A 771 36.61 -5.12 -18.31
CA ASP A 771 37.64 -4.93 -17.28
C ASP A 771 37.53 -3.59 -16.55
N SER A 772 36.93 -2.55 -17.16
CA SER A 772 36.63 -1.30 -16.45
C SER A 772 35.53 -1.47 -15.40
N ILE A 773 34.50 -2.28 -15.70
CA ILE A 773 33.43 -2.60 -14.75
C ILE A 773 33.95 -3.51 -13.63
N ILE A 774 34.80 -4.49 -13.95
CA ILE A 774 35.48 -5.36 -12.96
C ILE A 774 36.38 -4.54 -12.04
N LEU A 775 37.13 -3.57 -12.57
CA LEU A 775 37.97 -2.68 -11.77
C LEU A 775 37.11 -1.83 -10.82
N ALA A 776 36.06 -1.16 -11.34
CA ALA A 776 35.17 -0.34 -10.54
C ALA A 776 34.42 -1.14 -9.45
N LEU A 777 34.13 -2.42 -9.70
CA LEU A 777 33.60 -3.36 -8.70
C LEU A 777 34.62 -3.67 -7.60
N LYS A 778 35.86 -4.02 -7.96
CA LYS A 778 36.95 -4.31 -7.00
C LYS A 778 37.28 -3.09 -6.13
N GLU A 779 37.26 -1.90 -6.71
CA GLU A 779 37.45 -0.62 -6.02
C GLU A 779 36.21 -0.17 -5.20
N LYS A 780 35.12 -0.96 -5.19
CA LYS A 780 33.83 -0.65 -4.55
C LYS A 780 33.20 0.69 -5.02
N ARG A 781 33.58 1.17 -6.21
CA ARG A 781 33.06 2.42 -6.80
C ARG A 781 31.62 2.27 -7.30
N ILE A 782 31.25 1.08 -7.77
CA ILE A 782 29.89 0.69 -8.15
C ILE A 782 29.42 -0.49 -7.31
N THR A 783 28.11 -0.64 -7.16
CA THR A 783 27.52 -1.76 -6.39
C THR A 783 27.72 -3.10 -7.10
N PRO A 784 27.89 -4.22 -6.35
CA PRO A 784 27.89 -5.56 -6.92
C PRO A 784 26.70 -5.81 -7.85
N ARG A 785 25.49 -5.40 -7.43
CA ARG A 785 24.26 -5.45 -8.23
C ARG A 785 24.44 -4.84 -9.63
N ARG A 786 24.94 -3.60 -9.71
CA ARG A 786 25.07 -2.88 -11.00
C ARG A 786 26.22 -3.43 -11.85
N ALA A 787 27.33 -3.81 -11.23
CA ALA A 787 28.45 -4.43 -11.93
C ALA A 787 28.07 -5.78 -12.55
N VAL A 788 27.53 -6.69 -11.75
CA VAL A 788 27.16 -8.05 -12.16
C VAL A 788 26.05 -8.04 -13.20
N TYR A 789 25.03 -7.19 -13.03
CA TYR A 789 23.99 -7.00 -14.05
C TYR A 789 24.60 -6.56 -15.39
N ALA A 790 25.50 -5.58 -15.38
CA ALA A 790 26.12 -5.07 -16.60
C ALA A 790 26.98 -6.14 -17.30
N LEU A 791 27.81 -6.85 -16.53
CA LEU A 791 28.66 -7.93 -17.04
C LEU A 791 27.85 -9.10 -17.63
N GLY A 792 26.73 -9.47 -16.97
CA GLY A 792 25.79 -10.46 -17.46
C GLY A 792 25.07 -10.04 -18.76
N SER A 793 24.75 -8.75 -18.90
CA SER A 793 24.10 -8.21 -20.10
C SER A 793 25.06 -7.98 -21.28
N ILE A 794 26.34 -7.66 -21.02
CA ILE A 794 27.39 -7.55 -22.06
C ILE A 794 27.63 -8.90 -22.77
N GLY A 795 27.50 -10.03 -22.05
CA GLY A 795 27.51 -11.36 -22.65
C GLY A 795 28.91 -11.96 -22.88
N ASP A 796 29.91 -11.51 -22.13
CA ASP A 796 31.25 -12.13 -22.05
C ASP A 796 31.26 -13.22 -20.97
N SER A 797 31.27 -14.49 -21.39
CA SER A 797 31.27 -15.63 -20.46
C SER A 797 32.58 -15.80 -19.70
N THR A 798 33.69 -15.15 -20.11
CA THR A 798 34.98 -15.22 -19.39
C THR A 798 34.97 -14.48 -18.06
N VAL A 799 33.95 -13.63 -17.82
CA VAL A 799 33.80 -12.93 -16.54
C VAL A 799 33.31 -13.82 -15.40
N VAL A 800 32.68 -14.96 -15.68
CA VAL A 800 32.03 -15.80 -14.65
C VAL A 800 32.98 -16.17 -13.49
N PRO A 801 34.19 -16.71 -13.72
CA PRO A 801 35.16 -16.96 -12.63
C PRO A 801 35.56 -15.71 -11.83
N LYS A 802 35.46 -14.51 -12.43
CA LYS A 802 35.76 -13.23 -11.77
C LYS A 802 34.62 -12.76 -10.84
N ILE A 803 33.40 -13.32 -10.94
CA ILE A 803 32.22 -12.92 -10.14
C ILE A 803 31.62 -14.01 -9.24
N LEU A 804 31.95 -15.30 -9.41
CA LEU A 804 31.34 -16.40 -8.62
C LEU A 804 31.41 -16.23 -7.10
N TYR A 805 32.40 -15.51 -6.57
CA TYR A 805 32.48 -15.21 -5.13
C TYR A 805 31.25 -14.44 -4.60
N LEU A 806 30.53 -13.71 -5.46
CA LEU A 806 29.31 -12.97 -5.11
C LEU A 806 28.08 -13.86 -4.93
N LEU A 807 28.13 -15.15 -5.33
CA LEU A 807 27.15 -16.17 -4.92
C LEU A 807 27.25 -16.51 -3.42
N LYS A 808 28.25 -15.98 -2.70
CA LYS A 808 28.48 -16.16 -1.26
C LYS A 808 28.52 -14.82 -0.50
N ASP A 809 28.06 -13.74 -1.13
CA ASP A 809 27.99 -12.40 -0.56
C ASP A 809 26.90 -12.29 0.54
N THR A 810 27.11 -11.43 1.53
CA THR A 810 26.17 -11.23 2.64
C THR A 810 24.81 -10.72 2.21
N PHE A 811 24.74 -9.91 1.14
CA PHE A 811 23.51 -9.31 0.66
C PHE A 811 22.78 -10.26 -0.31
N GLU A 812 21.54 -10.60 0.02
CA GLU A 812 20.63 -11.44 -0.78
C GLU A 812 20.61 -11.02 -2.26
N VAL A 813 20.38 -9.73 -2.52
CA VAL A 813 20.32 -9.13 -3.86
C VAL A 813 21.61 -9.35 -4.67
N SER A 814 22.77 -9.45 -4.01
CA SER A 814 24.06 -9.72 -4.66
C SER A 814 24.16 -11.18 -5.14
N ARG A 815 23.61 -12.11 -4.36
CA ARG A 815 23.55 -13.54 -4.73
C ARG A 815 22.56 -13.79 -5.87
N ILE A 816 21.35 -13.21 -5.80
CA ILE A 816 20.31 -13.29 -6.85
C ILE A 816 20.87 -12.87 -8.22
N VAL A 817 21.40 -11.65 -8.32
CA VAL A 817 21.89 -11.12 -9.62
C VAL A 817 23.13 -11.83 -10.13
N THR A 818 23.94 -12.43 -9.25
CA THR A 818 25.09 -13.26 -9.67
C THR A 818 24.64 -14.59 -10.24
N ALA A 819 23.60 -15.22 -9.67
CA ALA A 819 22.98 -16.40 -10.27
C ALA A 819 22.33 -16.06 -11.63
N GLU A 820 21.54 -14.97 -11.70
CA GLU A 820 20.93 -14.48 -12.95
C GLU A 820 21.99 -14.23 -14.04
N ALA A 821 23.11 -13.57 -13.70
CA ALA A 821 24.21 -13.33 -14.62
C ALA A 821 24.89 -14.63 -15.08
N CYS A 822 25.14 -15.59 -14.19
CA CYS A 822 25.69 -16.90 -14.57
C CYS A 822 24.75 -17.66 -15.53
N GLY A 823 23.44 -17.60 -15.29
CA GLY A 823 22.42 -18.17 -16.19
C GLY A 823 22.38 -17.51 -17.57
N LYS A 824 22.49 -16.18 -17.64
CA LYS A 824 22.59 -15.43 -18.91
C LYS A 824 23.86 -15.76 -19.69
N LEU A 825 24.99 -15.88 -18.99
CA LEU A 825 26.32 -16.12 -19.55
C LEU A 825 26.57 -17.59 -19.92
N LYS A 826 25.74 -18.51 -19.42
CA LYS A 826 25.72 -19.96 -19.73
C LYS A 826 27.07 -20.68 -19.59
N ASN A 827 27.97 -20.18 -18.73
CA ASN A 827 29.29 -20.77 -18.54
C ASN A 827 29.19 -21.97 -17.57
N PRO A 828 29.55 -23.21 -17.98
CA PRO A 828 29.47 -24.38 -17.11
C PRO A 828 30.32 -24.29 -15.83
N VAL A 829 31.32 -23.41 -15.77
CA VAL A 829 32.14 -23.18 -14.56
C VAL A 829 31.29 -22.71 -13.37
N ALA A 830 30.10 -22.13 -13.59
CA ALA A 830 29.19 -21.73 -12.52
C ALA A 830 28.41 -22.90 -11.86
N VAL A 831 28.33 -24.07 -12.49
CA VAL A 831 27.32 -25.08 -12.15
C VAL A 831 27.45 -25.58 -10.71
N GLU A 832 28.65 -25.96 -10.25
CA GLU A 832 28.83 -26.52 -8.90
C GLU A 832 28.56 -25.45 -7.81
N ASP A 833 28.90 -24.18 -8.04
CA ASP A 833 28.56 -23.08 -7.13
C ASP A 833 27.06 -22.75 -7.12
N LEU A 834 26.38 -22.85 -8.27
CA LEU A 834 24.92 -22.68 -8.35
C LEU A 834 24.17 -23.84 -7.66
N ILE A 835 24.68 -25.07 -7.71
CA ILE A 835 24.15 -26.21 -6.96
C ILE A 835 24.28 -25.98 -5.44
N LEU A 836 25.37 -25.36 -4.97
CA LEU A 836 25.46 -24.92 -3.58
C LEU A 836 24.40 -23.84 -3.25
N SER A 837 24.16 -22.88 -4.14
CA SER A 837 23.10 -21.87 -3.99
C SER A 837 21.67 -22.42 -3.96
N LEU A 838 21.42 -23.66 -4.38
CA LEU A 838 20.12 -24.33 -4.14
C LEU A 838 19.85 -24.58 -2.65
N ASN A 839 20.86 -24.49 -1.78
CA ASN A 839 20.73 -24.60 -0.32
C ASN A 839 20.68 -23.22 0.38
N ASP A 840 20.49 -22.12 -0.36
CA ASP A 840 20.43 -20.79 0.26
C ASP A 840 19.19 -20.64 1.16
N ARG A 841 19.37 -19.90 2.26
CA ARG A 841 18.34 -19.62 3.27
C ARG A 841 17.17 -18.77 2.76
N PHE A 842 17.28 -18.16 1.59
CA PHE A 842 16.22 -17.41 0.94
C PHE A 842 15.81 -18.09 -0.37
N PHE A 843 14.51 -18.39 -0.51
CA PHE A 843 13.95 -18.97 -1.73
C PHE A 843 14.29 -18.14 -2.98
N THR A 844 14.41 -16.82 -2.85
CA THR A 844 14.80 -15.89 -3.93
C THR A 844 16.14 -16.27 -4.58
N VAL A 845 17.12 -16.69 -3.78
CA VAL A 845 18.44 -17.15 -4.25
C VAL A 845 18.37 -18.58 -4.77
N ARG A 846 17.61 -19.48 -4.11
CA ARG A 846 17.37 -20.85 -4.61
C ARG A 846 16.71 -20.82 -6.00
N SER A 847 15.73 -19.94 -6.17
CA SER A 847 14.99 -19.65 -7.40
C SER A 847 15.92 -19.18 -8.51
N ALA A 848 16.71 -18.14 -8.25
CA ALA A 848 17.68 -17.60 -9.21
C ALA A 848 18.72 -18.66 -9.63
N ALA A 849 19.16 -19.51 -8.70
CA ALA A 849 20.06 -20.62 -8.97
C ALA A 849 19.41 -21.74 -9.81
N GLU A 850 18.17 -22.15 -9.47
CA GLU A 850 17.39 -23.13 -10.25
C GLU A 850 17.25 -22.67 -11.71
N ALA A 851 16.82 -21.44 -11.93
CA ALA A 851 16.68 -20.86 -13.26
C ALA A 851 18.03 -20.69 -13.99
N ALA A 852 19.11 -20.39 -13.28
CA ALA A 852 20.44 -20.28 -13.87
C ALA A 852 20.99 -21.63 -14.35
N LEU A 853 20.81 -22.70 -13.56
CA LEU A 853 21.15 -24.07 -13.93
C LEU A 853 20.34 -24.54 -15.14
N VAL A 854 19.05 -24.23 -15.16
CA VAL A 854 18.15 -24.49 -16.30
C VAL A 854 18.52 -23.67 -17.54
N ALA A 855 19.07 -22.47 -17.39
CA ALA A 855 19.52 -21.63 -18.49
C ALA A 855 20.87 -22.12 -19.08
N ILE A 856 21.77 -22.65 -18.26
CA ILE A 856 23.01 -23.34 -18.69
C ILE A 856 22.66 -24.61 -19.48
N GLY A 857 21.66 -25.39 -19.04
CA GLY A 857 21.12 -26.54 -19.77
C GLY A 857 21.89 -27.84 -19.51
N GLU A 858 22.18 -28.60 -20.57
CA GLU A 858 22.79 -29.94 -20.49
C GLU A 858 24.04 -30.05 -19.60
N PRO A 859 24.99 -29.09 -19.59
CA PRO A 859 26.17 -29.16 -18.70
C PRO A 859 25.83 -29.20 -17.20
N SER A 860 24.62 -28.78 -16.81
CA SER A 860 24.15 -28.86 -15.43
C SER A 860 23.69 -30.26 -15.02
N VAL A 861 23.33 -31.14 -15.97
CA VAL A 861 22.62 -32.41 -15.68
C VAL A 861 23.48 -33.38 -14.87
N ASP A 862 24.71 -33.66 -15.29
CA ASP A 862 25.56 -34.61 -14.58
C ASP A 862 25.98 -34.15 -13.17
N PRO A 863 26.37 -32.87 -12.96
CA PRO A 863 26.52 -32.29 -11.62
C PRO A 863 25.24 -32.39 -10.77
N LEU A 864 24.07 -32.03 -11.31
CA LEU A 864 22.80 -32.12 -10.60
C LEU A 864 22.49 -33.58 -10.19
N LEU A 865 22.61 -34.54 -11.10
CA LEU A 865 22.39 -35.97 -10.82
C LEU A 865 23.34 -36.51 -9.75
N ARG A 866 24.61 -36.05 -9.71
CA ARG A 866 25.55 -36.40 -8.63
C ARG A 866 25.11 -35.80 -7.28
N SER A 867 24.54 -34.60 -7.28
CA SER A 867 24.14 -33.88 -6.05
C SER A 867 22.90 -34.46 -5.38
N LEU A 868 22.02 -35.17 -6.10
CA LEU A 868 20.75 -35.71 -5.57
C LEU A 868 20.90 -36.64 -4.35
N VAL A 869 22.08 -37.22 -4.12
CA VAL A 869 22.35 -38.10 -2.95
C VAL A 869 22.82 -37.35 -1.71
N SER A 870 23.18 -36.07 -1.83
CA SER A 870 23.69 -35.23 -0.73
C SER A 870 22.81 -34.02 -0.42
N LEU A 871 22.05 -33.53 -1.39
CA LEU A 871 21.07 -32.45 -1.20
C LEU A 871 19.93 -32.90 -0.28
N LYS A 872 19.50 -31.99 0.59
CA LYS A 872 18.28 -32.13 1.40
C LYS A 872 17.18 -31.22 0.85
N PRO A 873 15.90 -31.48 1.17
CA PRO A 873 14.82 -30.53 0.93
C PRO A 873 15.11 -29.19 1.65
N PRO A 874 14.78 -28.03 1.05
CA PRO A 874 14.14 -27.86 -0.26
C PRO A 874 15.10 -27.99 -1.47
N ALA A 875 16.42 -27.88 -1.28
CA ALA A 875 17.41 -27.90 -2.37
C ALA A 875 17.29 -29.11 -3.31
N LEU A 876 16.97 -30.29 -2.74
CA LEU A 876 16.68 -31.51 -3.48
C LEU A 876 15.51 -31.36 -4.47
N GLY A 877 14.40 -30.73 -4.04
CA GLY A 877 13.24 -30.48 -4.89
C GLY A 877 13.57 -29.55 -6.05
N HIS A 878 14.28 -28.44 -5.78
CA HIS A 878 14.78 -27.53 -6.82
C HIS A 878 15.70 -28.25 -7.82
N SER A 879 16.62 -29.11 -7.36
CA SER A 879 17.51 -29.89 -8.24
C SER A 879 16.73 -30.84 -9.16
N ILE A 880 15.70 -31.51 -8.63
CA ILE A 880 14.82 -32.41 -9.39
C ILE A 880 13.98 -31.61 -10.42
N ARG A 881 13.41 -30.48 -10.01
CA ARG A 881 12.64 -29.58 -10.89
C ARG A 881 13.52 -29.01 -12.01
N ALA A 882 14.75 -28.60 -11.69
CA ALA A 882 15.74 -28.15 -12.68
C ALA A 882 16.09 -29.25 -13.70
N LEU A 883 16.35 -30.48 -13.24
CA LEU A 883 16.60 -31.63 -14.13
C LEU A 883 15.42 -31.88 -15.10
N GLY A 884 14.19 -31.85 -14.60
CA GLY A 884 12.98 -31.97 -15.42
C GLY A 884 12.85 -30.83 -16.45
N GLN A 885 13.09 -29.58 -16.04
CA GLN A 885 13.05 -28.42 -16.93
C GLN A 885 14.16 -28.41 -17.99
N ILE A 886 15.36 -28.91 -17.67
CA ILE A 886 16.45 -29.06 -18.65
C ILE A 886 16.08 -30.15 -19.65
N ALA A 887 15.72 -31.34 -19.16
CA ALA A 887 15.41 -32.48 -20.01
C ALA A 887 14.22 -32.21 -20.95
N ALA A 888 13.19 -31.48 -20.50
CA ALA A 888 12.08 -31.04 -21.33
C ALA A 888 12.49 -30.13 -22.51
N LYS A 889 13.60 -29.38 -22.38
CA LYS A 889 14.14 -28.48 -23.40
C LYS A 889 15.13 -29.16 -24.35
N LEU A 890 15.55 -30.40 -24.07
CA LEU A 890 16.39 -31.17 -24.98
C LEU A 890 15.54 -31.78 -26.10
N ASP A 891 16.13 -31.90 -27.28
CA ASP A 891 15.54 -32.54 -28.45
C ASP A 891 15.03 -33.98 -28.15
N SER A 892 14.00 -34.43 -28.87
CA SER A 892 13.40 -35.76 -28.66
C SER A 892 14.23 -36.91 -29.23
N THR A 893 15.14 -36.65 -30.17
CA THR A 893 16.04 -37.66 -30.76
C THR A 893 17.44 -37.63 -30.15
N VAL A 894 18.03 -36.44 -29.97
CA VAL A 894 19.38 -36.27 -29.43
C VAL A 894 19.40 -36.29 -27.89
N GLY A 895 18.37 -35.74 -27.25
CA GLY A 895 18.28 -35.63 -25.79
C GLY A 895 17.80 -36.88 -25.05
N GLU A 896 17.37 -37.92 -25.77
CA GLU A 896 16.74 -39.09 -25.16
C GLU A 896 17.67 -39.92 -24.22
N PRO A 897 18.98 -40.10 -24.49
CA PRO A 897 19.89 -40.73 -23.52
C PRO A 897 19.95 -39.96 -22.19
N VAL A 898 19.84 -38.62 -22.24
CA VAL A 898 19.81 -37.77 -21.04
C VAL A 898 18.46 -37.91 -20.32
N LYS A 899 17.35 -37.93 -21.05
CA LYS A 899 16.00 -38.18 -20.49
C LYS A 899 15.91 -39.54 -19.81
N VAL A 900 16.44 -40.61 -20.42
CA VAL A 900 16.57 -41.95 -19.80
C VAL A 900 17.37 -41.86 -18.48
N LYS A 901 18.54 -41.21 -18.50
CA LYS A 901 19.41 -41.06 -17.32
C LYS A 901 18.72 -40.31 -16.18
N CYS A 902 17.98 -39.23 -16.50
CA CYS A 902 17.17 -38.49 -15.55
C CYS A 902 16.03 -39.36 -14.98
N ARG A 903 15.19 -39.96 -15.83
CA ARG A 903 14.07 -40.83 -15.40
C ARG A 903 14.52 -41.94 -14.44
N ASN A 904 15.64 -42.61 -14.75
CA ASN A 904 16.16 -43.73 -13.96
C ASN A 904 16.71 -43.34 -12.57
N GLN A 905 17.07 -42.08 -12.36
CA GLN A 905 17.44 -41.57 -11.02
C GLN A 905 16.25 -40.94 -10.30
N LEU A 906 15.42 -40.18 -11.02
CA LEU A 906 14.29 -39.45 -10.45
C LEU A 906 13.15 -40.37 -9.97
N SER A 907 12.89 -41.50 -10.63
CA SER A 907 11.85 -42.46 -10.22
C SER A 907 11.95 -42.91 -8.77
N ARG A 908 13.16 -42.92 -8.20
CA ARG A 908 13.46 -43.26 -6.79
C ARG A 908 12.84 -42.28 -5.79
N TYR A 909 12.55 -41.05 -6.21
CA TYR A 909 12.03 -39.97 -5.36
C TYR A 909 10.50 -39.88 -5.37
N LEU A 910 9.81 -40.72 -6.17
CA LEU A 910 8.34 -40.84 -6.15
C LEU A 910 7.80 -41.36 -4.79
N ALA A 911 8.63 -42.02 -3.99
CA ALA A 911 8.30 -42.49 -2.64
C ALA A 911 9.03 -41.71 -1.52
N HIS A 912 9.52 -40.49 -1.82
CA HIS A 912 10.23 -39.67 -0.84
C HIS A 912 9.28 -39.13 0.26
N PRO A 913 9.67 -39.08 1.55
CA PRO A 913 8.77 -38.65 2.64
C PRO A 913 8.23 -37.22 2.47
N GLU A 914 9.07 -36.25 2.09
CA GLU A 914 8.63 -34.87 1.85
C GLU A 914 7.75 -34.74 0.59
N PRO A 915 6.50 -34.24 0.67
CA PRO A 915 5.60 -34.08 -0.48
C PRO A 915 6.16 -33.18 -1.58
N PHE A 916 6.85 -32.09 -1.23
CA PHE A 916 7.50 -31.18 -2.19
C PHE A 916 8.47 -31.91 -3.14
N VAL A 917 9.20 -32.91 -2.63
CA VAL A 917 10.12 -33.72 -3.44
C VAL A 917 9.34 -34.66 -4.35
N ARG A 918 8.24 -35.26 -3.88
CA ARG A 918 7.35 -36.07 -4.73
C ARG A 918 6.71 -35.22 -5.84
N LEU A 919 6.17 -34.04 -5.51
CA LEU A 919 5.63 -33.08 -6.48
C LEU A 919 6.65 -32.75 -7.59
N CYS A 920 7.85 -32.30 -7.22
CA CYS A 920 8.89 -31.97 -8.19
C CYS A 920 9.28 -33.19 -9.05
N THR A 921 9.26 -34.39 -8.48
CA THR A 921 9.54 -35.64 -9.18
C THR A 921 8.45 -35.98 -10.20
N VAL A 922 7.18 -35.90 -9.79
CA VAL A 922 6.02 -36.15 -10.66
C VAL A 922 5.97 -35.17 -11.82
N GLU A 923 6.18 -33.87 -11.55
CA GLU A 923 6.31 -32.85 -12.61
C GLU A 923 7.47 -33.16 -13.57
N ALA A 924 8.66 -33.46 -13.05
CA ALA A 924 9.85 -33.70 -13.86
C ALA A 924 9.70 -34.95 -14.75
N LEU A 925 9.12 -36.01 -14.22
CA LEU A 925 8.80 -37.24 -14.96
C LEU A 925 7.67 -37.03 -15.97
N GLY A 926 6.63 -36.26 -15.61
CA GLY A 926 5.55 -35.88 -16.54
C GLY A 926 6.06 -35.08 -17.75
N LYS A 927 7.08 -34.23 -17.54
CA LYS A 927 7.80 -33.47 -18.59
C LYS A 927 8.77 -34.34 -19.43
N MET A 928 8.94 -35.62 -19.09
CA MET A 928 9.79 -36.61 -19.79
C MET A 928 9.04 -37.90 -20.15
N MET A 929 7.70 -37.85 -20.23
CA MET A 929 6.82 -39.02 -20.29
C MET A 929 7.18 -40.01 -21.41
N ASN A 930 7.32 -41.29 -21.04
CA ASN A 930 7.31 -42.44 -21.95
C ASN A 930 6.40 -43.53 -21.36
N ASN A 931 6.22 -44.67 -22.05
CA ASN A 931 5.33 -45.75 -21.59
C ASN A 931 5.69 -46.30 -20.20
N GLU A 932 6.98 -46.41 -19.89
CA GLU A 932 7.48 -46.87 -18.59
C GLU A 932 7.16 -45.86 -17.49
N THR A 933 7.42 -44.57 -17.76
CA THR A 933 7.13 -43.46 -16.85
C THR A 933 5.63 -43.32 -16.59
N ARG A 934 4.81 -43.52 -17.63
CA ARG A 934 3.34 -43.53 -17.51
C ARG A 934 2.89 -44.63 -16.56
N ALA A 935 3.43 -45.85 -16.70
CA ALA A 935 3.16 -46.95 -15.78
C ALA A 935 3.66 -46.67 -14.34
N MET A 936 4.87 -46.10 -14.18
CA MET A 936 5.40 -45.70 -12.86
C MET A 936 4.52 -44.63 -12.19
N LEU A 937 4.06 -43.63 -12.95
CA LEU A 937 3.21 -42.56 -12.43
C LEU A 937 1.79 -43.04 -12.12
N THR A 938 1.21 -43.94 -12.93
CA THR A 938 -0.08 -44.58 -12.59
C THR A 938 0.04 -45.45 -11.33
N ALA A 939 1.15 -46.16 -11.13
CA ALA A 939 1.39 -46.92 -9.90
C ALA A 939 1.60 -46.02 -8.67
N GLY A 940 2.37 -44.93 -8.81
CA GLY A 940 2.59 -43.95 -7.75
C GLY A 940 1.31 -43.24 -7.33
N GLN A 941 0.46 -42.87 -8.30
CA GLN A 941 -0.84 -42.23 -8.07
C GLN A 941 -1.76 -43.07 -7.16
N ALA A 942 -1.71 -44.40 -7.26
CA ALA A 942 -2.53 -45.31 -6.46
C ALA A 942 -2.08 -45.42 -4.97
N HIS A 943 -0.95 -44.80 -4.61
CA HIS A 943 -0.37 -44.84 -3.26
C HIS A 943 -0.08 -43.44 -2.69
N GLU A 944 -0.37 -42.38 -3.44
CA GLU A 944 -0.17 -41.01 -2.99
C GLU A 944 -1.30 -40.55 -2.06
N THR A 945 -0.93 -39.88 -0.96
CA THR A 945 -1.87 -39.38 0.05
C THR A 945 -1.86 -37.86 0.17
N ASP A 946 -0.84 -37.17 -0.34
CA ASP A 946 -0.82 -35.71 -0.45
C ASP A 946 -1.63 -35.26 -1.68
N LEU A 947 -2.67 -34.47 -1.44
CA LEU A 947 -3.61 -34.03 -2.49
C LEU A 947 -2.95 -33.18 -3.58
N PHE A 948 -1.95 -32.34 -3.27
CA PHE A 948 -1.23 -31.58 -4.29
C PHE A 948 -0.44 -32.50 -5.20
N VAL A 949 0.27 -33.47 -4.61
CA VAL A 949 1.06 -34.44 -5.38
C VAL A 949 0.12 -35.35 -6.21
N LEU A 950 -1.01 -35.77 -5.63
CA LEU A 950 -2.06 -36.54 -6.32
C LEU A 950 -2.62 -35.76 -7.52
N ASN A 951 -2.80 -34.45 -7.40
CA ASN A 951 -3.21 -33.58 -8.49
C ASN A 951 -2.12 -33.40 -9.57
N ALA A 952 -0.84 -33.35 -9.19
CA ALA A 952 0.25 -33.40 -10.16
C ALA A 952 0.29 -34.73 -10.92
N TYR A 953 0.01 -35.88 -10.27
CA TYR A 953 -0.13 -37.17 -10.95
C TYR A 953 -1.30 -37.14 -11.94
N ARG A 954 -2.48 -36.63 -11.51
CA ARG A 954 -3.67 -36.46 -12.37
C ARG A 954 -3.36 -35.62 -13.60
N TYR A 955 -2.69 -34.47 -13.42
CA TYR A 955 -2.30 -33.57 -14.50
C TYR A 955 -1.30 -34.22 -15.48
N ALA A 956 -0.20 -34.78 -14.97
CA ALA A 956 0.83 -35.42 -15.80
C ALA A 956 0.27 -36.59 -16.63
N LEU A 957 -0.59 -37.43 -16.03
CA LEU A 957 -1.18 -38.56 -16.75
C LEU A 957 -2.23 -38.11 -17.79
N LYS A 958 -2.97 -37.03 -17.53
CA LYS A 958 -3.98 -36.46 -18.45
C LYS A 958 -3.38 -35.75 -19.66
N PHE A 959 -2.32 -34.96 -19.48
CA PHE A 959 -1.82 -34.04 -20.52
C PHE A 959 -0.53 -34.46 -21.22
N SER A 960 0.32 -35.34 -20.64
CA SER A 960 1.57 -35.77 -21.30
C SER A 960 1.34 -36.87 -22.35
N GLY A 961 0.58 -36.54 -23.40
CA GLY A 961 0.16 -37.48 -24.45
C GLY A 961 -0.42 -36.82 -25.71
N GLN A 962 -0.11 -35.55 -25.96
CA GLN A 962 -0.36 -34.81 -27.20
C GLN A 962 0.98 -34.35 -27.79
#